data_AF-A0A913YAP9-F1
#
_entry.id   AF-A0A913YAP9-F1
#
_cell.length_a   1.000
_cell.length_b   1.000
_cell.length_c   1.000
_cell.angle_alpha   90.00
_cell.angle_beta   90.00
_cell.angle_gamma   90.00
#
_symmetry.space_group_name_H-M   'P 1'
#
loop_
_entity.id
_entity.type
_entity.pdbx_description
1 polymer ?
#
loop_
_entity_poly.entity_id
_entity_poly.type
_entity_poly.pdbx_seq_one_letter_code
_entity_poly.pdbx_strand_id
1 'polypeptide(L)'
;MSRKFRPVPHSSGMYSVRGSELARTGNSNPQKIRCVVELLDDSEFIIDLEKDAKGELLLKEVFKHLDLQEKEFFGLHYFAPDSPDNMVWLKDDKLIRKQRKGPTPYIFYFGVKFFVSDPAKLSEDLTRYYFYLQIKRDLLTGRLPSFYDTAAELASYVLQAELGDYDPKLHLDGYVGEFRFIPDQTEDFEERASEFHKHHVGQTPADAEFNYLEVAKNLDLYGVSLHCAQDTQGTDLYIGISALGLTVYHNKCKINFFPWSKVVKVCFKRKRFYIQIRPDWNEWKDNTIAFQMQTYRATKNLWKTCVEYHSFYRTHCPKPMNNRRLFRMGSKYRYKGKTEYQAIEESRSHVRPEPKIVRTLSRRYSKRSDSGSRSLRRLDLDREFEKDTSAFIEKHAPPFHYSSAPNSTDKLNRIGNVKRSHSTSANVGGLVKPSHESHKKEGSCDSLDSKGSEGDESKVGNGTTPQEGLINVRMEPDELGRFGFNVQGGFDIELPVIISKIARATPADLCMPQLQEGDEIIYINGQAMKGLTHQEIVDLIRSISCSKNQVLILTIRPNVFASQGARSLAESPENVISPEQYSAAELQHEKQKIAAKQEKVDSRDEEALRVSMEQLRENLESGDLLMYFQELYRKKPGMSMDEARKPENLPKNRYRDILPYDDTRVKLIKGNSDYINANYVNMDIPSRGIVLTYIAAQGPLEKTCKDFWQMIWEKESTLVIMLTTTVERGRVKCHQYWPEGEDTWTFGNLEIICTKIRDFSPSYVYREMYVTDNKSLRSRVVVQLQYLAWPDHDVPEDATDFLEFIHSVRHYREGTSTPVVVHCSAGVGRSGVLMFSETAFNMIEGAEPIYPLEIVRKMRDQRGSLIQTPGQFLFVCEATLKAYDEEVVRPLPRS
;
A
#
# COMPACT_ATOMS: atom_id res chain seq x y z
N MET A 1 17.37 33.08 47.47
CA MET A 1 17.89 32.44 46.23
C MET A 1 17.32 31.04 46.13
N SER A 2 16.91 30.57 44.94
CA SER A 2 16.90 29.14 44.56
C SER A 2 16.60 29.05 43.06
N ARG A 3 17.37 28.26 42.30
CA ARG A 3 17.19 28.06 40.86
C ARG A 3 16.47 26.73 40.62
N LYS A 4 15.28 26.75 40.01
CA LYS A 4 14.73 25.54 39.37
C LYS A 4 15.38 25.38 38.00
N PHE A 5 16.00 24.22 37.77
CA PHE A 5 16.46 23.84 36.44
C PHE A 5 15.27 23.65 35.49
N ARG A 6 15.48 23.92 34.20
CA ARG A 6 14.66 23.42 33.10
C ARG A 6 15.57 22.57 32.19
N PRO A 7 15.09 21.47 31.61
CA PRO A 7 15.83 20.76 30.57
C PRO A 7 16.00 21.64 29.33
N VAL A 8 17.12 21.48 28.63
CA VAL A 8 17.43 22.17 27.39
C VAL A 8 17.11 21.24 26.22
N PRO A 9 16.30 21.66 25.23
CA PRO A 9 16.16 20.89 24.00
C PRO A 9 17.46 20.97 23.19
N HIS A 10 18.08 19.83 22.88
CA HIS A 10 19.15 19.78 21.89
C HIS A 10 18.55 19.80 20.48
N SER A 11 18.40 20.99 19.91
CA SER A 11 18.36 21.18 18.46
C SER A 11 19.65 21.85 18.01
N SER A 12 20.53 21.11 17.34
CA SER A 12 21.77 21.60 16.74
C SER A 12 21.51 22.40 15.47
N GLY A 13 20.70 23.46 15.58
CA GLY A 13 20.44 24.38 14.48
C GLY A 13 21.71 25.14 14.11
N MET A 14 22.19 24.98 12.88
CA MET A 14 23.24 25.82 12.32
C MET A 14 22.71 27.26 12.16
N TYR A 15 23.05 28.13 13.10
CA TYR A 15 22.74 29.56 13.00
C TYR A 15 23.51 30.17 11.82
N SER A 16 22.79 30.70 10.81
CA SER A 16 23.39 31.58 9.80
C SER A 16 23.78 32.91 10.46
N VAL A 17 25.06 33.02 10.84
CA VAL A 17 25.64 34.23 11.47
C VAL A 17 25.61 35.42 10.51
N ARG A 18 25.70 35.18 9.19
CA ARG A 18 25.72 36.21 8.14
C ARG A 18 24.45 37.06 8.05
N GLY A 19 23.29 36.47 8.29
CA GLY A 19 22.02 37.21 8.26
C GLY A 19 21.97 38.37 9.28
N SER A 20 22.69 38.23 10.40
CA SER A 20 22.89 39.28 11.41
C SER A 20 23.94 40.33 11.02
N GLU A 21 24.89 40.01 10.15
CA GLU A 21 25.97 40.91 9.74
C GLU A 21 25.54 41.84 8.60
N LEU A 22 24.80 41.32 7.61
CA LEU A 22 24.21 42.10 6.51
C LEU A 22 23.21 43.17 6.98
N ALA A 23 22.70 43.06 8.22
CA ALA A 23 21.86 44.08 8.84
C ALA A 23 22.62 45.39 9.18
N ARG A 24 23.96 45.40 9.08
CA ARG A 24 24.81 46.51 9.51
C ARG A 24 25.26 47.46 8.38
N THR A 25 24.89 47.17 7.12
CA THR A 25 25.34 47.94 5.95
C THR A 25 24.19 48.38 5.04
N GLY A 26 23.95 49.69 4.96
CA GLY A 26 23.26 50.31 3.81
C GLY A 26 21.77 50.64 3.97
N ASN A 27 21.50 51.85 4.47
CA ASN A 27 20.44 52.78 4.04
C ASN A 27 19.08 52.17 3.59
N SER A 28 18.24 51.79 4.55
CA SER A 28 16.88 51.28 4.27
C SER A 28 15.93 52.39 3.77
N ASN A 29 15.49 52.33 2.52
CA ASN A 29 14.40 53.17 2.02
C ASN A 29 13.12 52.89 2.85
N PRO A 30 12.50 53.91 3.50
CA PRO A 30 11.37 53.70 4.40
C PRO A 30 10.07 53.25 3.71
N GLN A 31 10.01 53.08 2.39
CA GLN A 31 8.87 52.45 1.69
C GLN A 31 9.06 50.97 1.33
N LYS A 32 10.28 50.42 1.44
CA LYS A 32 10.58 49.03 1.06
C LYS A 32 10.70 48.06 2.25
N ILE A 33 10.69 46.77 1.96
CA ILE A 33 10.98 45.65 2.84
C ILE A 33 12.02 44.72 2.19
N ARG A 34 13.12 44.44 2.92
CA ARG A 34 14.12 43.46 2.48
C ARG A 34 13.63 42.05 2.78
N CYS A 35 13.60 41.20 1.77
CA CYS A 35 13.38 39.77 1.88
C CYS A 35 14.68 39.03 1.55
N VAL A 36 15.01 38.00 2.34
CA VAL A 36 16.09 37.05 2.08
C VAL A 36 15.44 35.69 1.97
N VAL A 37 15.75 34.94 0.92
CA VAL A 37 15.23 33.62 0.64
C VAL A 37 16.40 32.65 0.59
N GLU A 38 16.49 31.78 1.59
CA GLU A 38 17.42 30.65 1.61
C GLU A 38 16.87 29.57 0.66
N LEU A 39 17.69 29.14 -0.30
CA LEU A 39 17.31 28.21 -1.36
C LEU A 39 17.60 26.76 -0.96
N LEU A 40 17.33 25.80 -1.86
CA LEU A 40 17.51 24.37 -1.58
C LEU A 40 18.96 23.89 -1.72
N ASP A 41 19.80 24.69 -2.37
CA ASP A 41 21.24 24.50 -2.58
C ASP A 41 22.09 25.32 -1.59
N ASP A 42 21.50 25.72 -0.45
CA ASP A 42 22.05 26.60 0.58
C ASP A 42 22.42 28.04 0.11
N SER A 43 22.04 28.46 -1.10
CA SER A 43 22.27 29.83 -1.60
C SER A 43 21.23 30.85 -1.09
N GLU A 44 21.56 32.15 -1.11
CA GLU A 44 20.67 33.23 -0.64
C GLU A 44 20.21 34.16 -1.79
N PHE A 45 18.91 34.20 -2.07
CA PHE A 45 18.29 35.20 -2.95
C PHE A 45 17.76 36.39 -2.15
N ILE A 46 18.26 37.60 -2.43
CA ILE A 46 17.95 38.83 -1.68
C ILE A 46 17.20 39.83 -2.57
N ILE A 47 16.05 40.34 -2.10
CA ILE A 47 15.21 41.27 -2.86
C ILE A 47 14.52 42.33 -1.99
N ASP A 48 14.56 43.59 -2.42
CA ASP A 48 13.92 44.74 -1.75
C ASP A 48 12.57 45.11 -2.43
N LEU A 49 11.48 44.60 -1.87
CA LEU A 49 10.09 44.77 -2.35
C LEU A 49 9.40 45.99 -1.70
N GLU A 50 8.29 46.45 -2.27
CA GLU A 50 7.47 47.52 -1.64
C GLU A 50 6.72 47.02 -0.38
N LYS A 51 6.42 47.93 0.56
CA LYS A 51 5.77 47.61 1.85
C LYS A 51 4.37 47.02 1.73
N ASP A 52 3.71 47.10 0.59
CA ASP A 52 2.43 46.46 0.29
C ASP A 52 2.54 45.29 -0.71
N ALA A 53 3.76 44.80 -0.97
CA ALA A 53 3.96 43.56 -1.71
C ALA A 53 3.22 42.38 -1.05
N LYS A 54 2.53 41.59 -1.87
CA LYS A 54 1.94 40.31 -1.50
C LYS A 54 2.97 39.18 -1.59
N GLY A 55 2.70 38.04 -0.94
CA GLY A 55 3.52 36.83 -1.10
C GLY A 55 3.62 36.33 -2.55
N GLU A 56 2.57 36.55 -3.34
CA GLU A 56 2.50 36.31 -4.79
C GLU A 56 3.68 36.92 -5.57
N LEU A 57 4.09 38.15 -5.24
CA LEU A 57 5.18 38.84 -5.93
C LEU A 57 6.56 38.27 -5.55
N LEU A 58 6.77 37.93 -4.27
CA LEU A 58 8.02 37.31 -3.82
C LEU A 58 8.18 35.90 -4.42
N LEU A 59 7.11 35.11 -4.45
CA LEU A 59 7.08 33.80 -5.10
C LEU A 59 7.44 33.93 -6.60
N LYS A 60 6.81 34.87 -7.31
CA LYS A 60 7.09 35.10 -8.74
C LYS A 60 8.55 35.42 -9.03
N GLU A 61 9.16 36.34 -8.29
CA GLU A 61 10.56 36.72 -8.54
C GLU A 61 11.55 35.62 -8.10
N VAL A 62 11.20 34.78 -7.09
CA VAL A 62 11.98 33.56 -6.78
C VAL A 62 11.90 32.54 -7.92
N PHE A 63 10.70 32.16 -8.38
CA PHE A 63 10.55 31.18 -9.47
C PHE A 63 11.24 31.64 -10.76
N LYS A 64 11.23 32.95 -11.04
CA LYS A 64 11.95 33.57 -12.15
C LYS A 64 13.47 33.60 -11.96
N HIS A 65 13.96 33.74 -10.72
CA HIS A 65 15.39 33.67 -10.42
C HIS A 65 15.94 32.25 -10.57
N LEU A 66 15.16 31.25 -10.16
CA LEU A 66 15.48 29.83 -10.30
C LEU A 66 15.23 29.27 -11.71
N ASP A 67 14.62 30.07 -12.61
CA ASP A 67 14.13 29.67 -13.93
C ASP A 67 13.29 28.38 -13.94
N LEU A 68 12.30 28.30 -13.04
CA LEU A 68 11.50 27.10 -12.77
C LEU A 68 10.09 27.19 -13.38
N GLN A 69 9.69 26.23 -14.23
CA GLN A 69 8.32 26.21 -14.78
C GLN A 69 7.31 25.56 -13.84
N GLU A 70 7.66 24.40 -13.26
CA GLU A 70 6.83 23.53 -12.41
C GLU A 70 6.66 24.06 -10.96
N LYS A 71 6.61 25.39 -10.84
CA LYS A 71 6.44 26.18 -9.61
C LYS A 71 5.27 25.74 -8.71
N GLU A 72 4.24 25.10 -9.27
CA GLU A 72 3.05 24.61 -8.55
C GLU A 72 3.39 23.65 -7.39
N PHE A 73 4.48 22.89 -7.48
CA PHE A 73 4.92 21.96 -6.42
C PHE A 73 5.60 22.66 -5.22
N PHE A 74 5.99 23.93 -5.36
CA PHE A 74 6.91 24.61 -4.44
C PHE A 74 6.25 25.73 -3.62
N GLY A 75 7.00 26.26 -2.66
CA GLY A 75 6.62 27.47 -1.95
C GLY A 75 7.72 28.09 -1.11
N LEU A 76 7.34 29.11 -0.36
CA LEU A 76 8.18 29.76 0.64
C LEU A 76 7.58 29.55 2.03
N HIS A 77 8.37 29.10 3.00
CA HIS A 77 7.98 29.05 4.40
C HIS A 77 8.89 29.91 5.29
N TYR A 78 8.37 30.41 6.41
CA TYR A 78 9.11 31.23 7.36
C TYR A 78 8.88 30.76 8.80
N PHE A 79 9.85 31.03 9.66
CA PHE A 79 9.77 30.75 11.09
C PHE A 79 8.75 31.66 11.77
N ALA A 80 7.87 31.06 12.57
CA ALA A 80 6.78 31.71 13.29
C ALA A 80 6.56 31.02 14.65
N PRO A 81 7.16 31.52 15.75
CA PRO A 81 7.07 30.88 17.08
C PRO A 81 5.66 30.95 17.69
N ASP A 82 4.72 31.67 17.07
CA ASP A 82 3.28 31.67 17.39
C ASP A 82 2.53 30.44 16.78
N SER A 83 3.24 29.52 16.10
CA SER A 83 2.65 28.33 15.44
C SER A 83 3.14 27.01 16.04
N PRO A 84 2.31 25.94 16.11
CA PRO A 84 2.69 24.69 16.77
C PRO A 84 3.91 24.02 16.12
N ASP A 85 3.95 24.07 14.79
CA ASP A 85 4.94 23.39 13.96
C ASP A 85 6.17 24.30 13.68
N ASN A 86 6.23 25.47 14.34
CA ASN A 86 7.20 26.57 14.17
C ASN A 86 7.39 27.16 12.76
N MET A 87 6.98 26.47 11.69
CA MET A 87 7.14 26.88 10.30
C MET A 87 5.78 27.11 9.63
N VAL A 88 5.67 28.17 8.83
CA VAL A 88 4.42 28.55 8.17
C VAL A 88 4.65 28.92 6.71
N TRP A 89 3.92 28.28 5.80
CA TRP A 89 3.86 28.65 4.38
C TRP A 89 3.34 30.09 4.19
N LEU A 90 4.10 30.88 3.45
CA LEU A 90 3.71 32.20 2.94
C LEU A 90 2.47 32.06 2.05
N LYS A 91 1.50 32.95 2.23
CA LYS A 91 0.30 32.99 1.38
C LYS A 91 0.46 34.04 0.30
N ASP A 92 0.24 33.59 -0.92
CA ASP A 92 0.07 34.37 -2.15
C ASP A 92 -0.85 35.59 -1.93
N ASP A 93 -2.04 35.38 -1.38
CA ASP A 93 -3.14 36.35 -1.33
C ASP A 93 -2.96 37.53 -0.35
N LYS A 94 -1.82 37.60 0.36
CA LYS A 94 -1.64 38.49 1.52
C LYS A 94 -0.32 39.25 1.52
N LEU A 95 -0.38 40.50 1.99
CA LEU A 95 0.79 41.37 2.21
C LEU A 95 1.82 40.67 3.08
N ILE A 96 3.09 40.68 2.68
CA ILE A 96 4.18 39.96 3.38
C ILE A 96 4.29 40.43 4.84
N ARG A 97 4.28 41.76 5.06
CA ARG A 97 4.29 42.40 6.40
C ARG A 97 3.06 42.14 7.29
N LYS A 98 2.00 41.51 6.76
CA LYS A 98 0.83 41.06 7.55
C LYS A 98 0.95 39.58 7.95
N GLN A 99 1.96 38.88 7.45
CA GLN A 99 2.23 37.46 7.69
C GLN A 99 3.47 37.30 8.57
N ARG A 100 4.63 37.75 8.07
CA ARG A 100 5.86 37.87 8.87
C ARG A 100 5.82 39.17 9.67
N LYS A 101 5.96 39.07 10.99
CA LYS A 101 6.15 40.20 11.91
C LYS A 101 7.61 40.28 12.36
N GLY A 102 8.09 41.48 12.64
CA GLY A 102 9.44 41.74 13.13
C GLY A 102 10.12 42.90 12.36
N PRO A 103 11.39 43.19 12.67
CA PRO A 103 12.23 44.01 11.80
C PRO A 103 12.50 43.28 10.47
N THR A 104 12.97 44.04 9.48
CA THR A 104 13.60 43.50 8.26
C THR A 104 15.11 43.31 8.48
N PRO A 105 15.78 42.38 7.78
CA PRO A 105 15.29 41.53 6.69
C PRO A 105 14.27 40.47 7.15
N TYR A 106 13.32 40.15 6.28
CA TYR A 106 12.42 39.02 6.44
C TYR A 106 13.04 37.78 5.80
N ILE A 107 13.42 36.80 6.62
CA ILE A 107 13.96 35.51 6.18
C ILE A 107 12.82 34.55 5.82
N PHE A 108 12.92 33.96 4.64
CA PHE A 108 12.11 32.86 4.13
C PHE A 108 13.05 31.75 3.67
N TYR A 109 12.52 30.55 3.52
CA TYR A 109 13.22 29.40 2.97
C TYR A 109 12.36 28.81 1.85
N PHE A 110 12.99 28.44 0.75
CA PHE A 110 12.38 27.72 -0.37
C PHE A 110 12.31 26.22 -0.08
N GLY A 111 11.25 25.57 -0.57
CA GLY A 111 11.05 24.14 -0.35
C GLY A 111 9.87 23.56 -1.11
N VAL A 112 9.84 22.24 -1.21
CA VAL A 112 8.74 21.49 -1.84
C VAL A 112 7.51 21.52 -0.92
N LYS A 113 6.37 21.92 -1.46
CA LYS A 113 5.07 22.00 -0.75
C LYS A 113 4.19 20.79 -1.05
N PHE A 114 4.22 20.32 -2.30
CA PHE A 114 3.47 19.17 -2.78
C PHE A 114 4.47 18.20 -3.43
N PHE A 115 4.55 16.99 -2.91
CA PHE A 115 5.46 15.95 -3.41
C PHE A 115 4.66 15.03 -4.34
N VAL A 116 5.17 14.80 -5.55
CA VAL A 116 4.59 13.81 -6.47
C VAL A 116 4.64 12.40 -5.88
N SER A 117 3.62 11.59 -6.17
CA SER A 117 3.62 10.15 -5.87
C SER A 117 4.62 9.34 -6.71
N ASP A 118 5.04 9.91 -7.83
CA ASP A 118 5.94 9.29 -8.80
C ASP A 118 6.88 10.37 -9.38
N PRO A 119 8.20 10.29 -9.14
CA PRO A 119 9.22 11.15 -9.74
C PRO A 119 9.12 11.30 -11.27
N ALA A 120 8.64 10.28 -11.99
CA ALA A 120 8.45 10.35 -13.44
C ALA A 120 7.34 11.34 -13.88
N LYS A 121 6.54 11.88 -12.95
CA LYS A 121 5.60 12.98 -13.20
C LYS A 121 6.28 14.34 -13.36
N LEU A 122 7.52 14.51 -12.88
CA LEU A 122 8.28 15.76 -12.94
C LEU A 122 9.01 15.86 -14.28
N SER A 123 8.62 16.85 -15.09
CA SER A 123 9.11 16.97 -16.46
C SER A 123 10.51 17.58 -16.56
N GLU A 124 10.80 18.67 -15.84
CA GLU A 124 12.11 19.32 -15.91
C GLU A 124 13.13 18.63 -15.00
N ASP A 125 14.35 18.41 -15.49
CA ASP A 125 15.45 17.89 -14.67
C ASP A 125 15.78 18.80 -13.47
N LEU A 126 15.61 20.11 -13.66
CA LEU A 126 15.73 21.13 -12.62
C LEU A 126 14.73 20.91 -11.46
N THR A 127 13.51 20.48 -11.78
CA THR A 127 12.49 20.18 -10.77
C THR A 127 12.87 18.93 -9.97
N ARG A 128 13.33 17.88 -10.65
CA ARG A 128 13.82 16.64 -10.02
C ARG A 128 15.02 16.92 -9.10
N TYR A 129 15.96 17.73 -9.56
CA TYR A 129 17.12 18.18 -8.78
C TYR A 129 16.71 18.92 -7.48
N TYR A 130 15.75 19.85 -7.53
CA TYR A 130 15.25 20.50 -6.31
C TYR A 130 14.48 19.54 -5.37
N PHE A 131 13.75 18.56 -5.90
CA PHE A 131 13.15 17.50 -5.08
C PHE A 131 14.21 16.66 -4.36
N TYR A 132 15.26 16.27 -5.07
CA TYR A 132 16.42 15.55 -4.52
C TYR A 132 17.07 16.34 -3.37
N LEU A 133 17.36 17.63 -3.58
CA LEU A 133 17.92 18.52 -2.55
C LEU A 133 17.02 18.63 -1.30
N GLN A 134 15.70 18.75 -1.48
CA GLN A 134 14.74 18.79 -0.36
C GLN A 134 14.80 17.52 0.49
N ILE A 135 14.82 16.35 -0.15
CA ILE A 135 14.82 15.05 0.54
C ILE A 135 16.17 14.80 1.22
N LYS A 136 17.28 15.16 0.55
CA LYS A 136 18.65 15.14 1.11
C LYS A 136 18.75 15.98 2.38
N ARG A 137 18.16 17.19 2.36
CA ARG A 137 18.03 18.07 3.54
C ARG A 137 17.11 17.47 4.62
N ASP A 138 16.00 16.83 4.24
CA ASP A 138 15.05 16.24 5.20
C ASP A 138 15.59 14.95 5.87
N LEU A 139 16.43 14.14 5.18
CA LEU A 139 17.20 13.04 5.78
C LEU A 139 18.26 13.56 6.76
N LEU A 140 19.11 14.49 6.31
CA LEU A 140 20.22 15.05 7.11
C LEU A 140 19.74 15.76 8.37
N THR A 141 18.54 16.34 8.36
CA THR A 141 17.92 16.98 9.53
C THR A 141 17.12 16.03 10.42
N GLY A 142 17.03 14.73 10.09
CA GLY A 142 16.24 13.74 10.83
C GLY A 142 14.72 13.96 10.78
N ARG A 143 14.26 14.79 9.82
CA ARG A 143 12.84 15.05 9.55
C ARG A 143 12.19 13.87 8.84
N LEU A 144 12.90 13.30 7.88
CA LEU A 144 12.54 12.07 7.18
C LEU A 144 13.34 10.90 7.81
N PRO A 145 12.74 10.10 8.71
CA PRO A 145 13.36 8.88 9.20
C PRO A 145 13.43 7.85 8.07
N SER A 146 14.49 7.04 8.10
CA SER A 146 14.74 5.97 7.14
C SER A 146 15.40 4.80 7.87
N PHE A 147 15.29 3.59 7.32
CA PHE A 147 16.10 2.46 7.79
C PHE A 147 17.56 2.64 7.36
N TYR A 148 18.47 2.08 8.16
CA TYR A 148 19.91 2.30 8.04
C TYR A 148 20.45 1.97 6.64
N ASP A 149 20.15 0.78 6.13
CA ASP A 149 20.55 0.31 4.80
C ASP A 149 19.96 1.17 3.68
N THR A 150 18.68 1.55 3.78
CA THR A 150 18.02 2.43 2.80
C THR A 150 18.62 3.84 2.80
N ALA A 151 19.03 4.36 3.97
CA ALA A 151 19.75 5.63 4.06
C ALA A 151 21.18 5.52 3.48
N ALA A 152 21.85 4.37 3.62
CA ALA A 152 23.16 4.12 3.00
C ALA A 152 23.06 3.97 1.47
N GLU A 153 22.00 3.35 0.96
CA GLU A 153 21.70 3.31 -0.47
C GLU A 153 21.45 4.72 -1.02
N LEU A 154 20.60 5.51 -0.34
CA LEU A 154 20.36 6.91 -0.70
C LEU A 154 21.63 7.76 -0.66
N ALA A 155 22.50 7.57 0.34
CA ALA A 155 23.83 8.20 0.37
C ALA A 155 24.71 7.81 -0.84
N SER A 156 24.61 6.57 -1.33
CA SER A 156 25.42 6.11 -2.46
C SER A 156 25.05 6.75 -3.81
N TYR A 157 23.77 7.09 -4.04
CA TYR A 157 23.38 7.87 -5.21
C TYR A 157 23.87 9.33 -5.11
N VAL A 158 23.93 9.91 -3.90
CA VAL A 158 24.55 11.24 -3.69
C VAL A 158 26.05 11.19 -4.03
N LEU A 159 26.75 10.12 -3.65
CA LEU A 159 28.16 9.93 -4.03
C LEU A 159 28.31 9.84 -5.56
N GLN A 160 27.50 9.02 -6.24
CA GLN A 160 27.55 8.89 -7.70
C GLN A 160 27.26 10.22 -8.41
N ALA A 161 26.29 11.00 -7.92
CA ALA A 161 25.93 12.29 -8.51
C ALA A 161 26.98 13.40 -8.34
N GLU A 162 27.83 13.31 -7.30
CA GLU A 162 28.83 14.35 -6.98
C GLU A 162 30.29 13.95 -7.25
N LEU A 163 30.58 12.65 -7.36
CA LEU A 163 31.92 12.10 -7.58
C LEU A 163 32.05 11.38 -8.94
N GLY A 164 30.93 10.94 -9.51
CA GLY A 164 30.93 9.98 -10.63
C GLY A 164 31.39 8.58 -10.20
N ASP A 165 31.69 7.76 -11.20
CA ASP A 165 31.99 6.34 -11.02
C ASP A 165 33.11 6.05 -10.00
N TYR A 166 32.92 4.98 -9.22
CA TYR A 166 33.90 4.52 -8.24
C TYR A 166 35.23 4.04 -8.87
N ASP A 167 36.25 4.92 -8.97
CA ASP A 167 37.66 4.50 -9.13
C ASP A 167 38.29 4.20 -7.75
N PRO A 168 38.77 2.96 -7.49
CA PRO A 168 39.49 2.59 -6.26
C PRO A 168 40.74 3.43 -5.97
N LYS A 169 41.30 4.15 -6.95
CA LYS A 169 42.47 5.02 -6.76
C LYS A 169 42.13 6.40 -6.18
N LEU A 170 40.92 6.89 -6.44
CA LEU A 170 40.42 8.19 -6.00
C LEU A 170 39.62 8.03 -4.69
N HIS A 171 38.77 7.00 -4.65
CA HIS A 171 37.86 6.69 -3.55
C HIS A 171 38.53 5.81 -2.49
N LEU A 172 39.63 6.33 -1.92
CA LEU A 172 40.36 5.73 -0.82
C LEU A 172 39.52 5.71 0.47
N ASP A 173 39.83 4.78 1.38
CA ASP A 173 39.08 4.51 2.61
C ASP A 173 38.68 5.78 3.39
N GLY A 174 37.42 5.79 3.86
CA GLY A 174 36.83 6.94 4.55
C GLY A 174 36.53 8.17 3.68
N TYR A 175 36.52 8.08 2.33
CA TYR A 175 36.07 9.19 1.47
C TYR A 175 34.61 9.58 1.74
N VAL A 176 33.75 8.60 2.06
CA VAL A 176 32.34 8.82 2.43
C VAL A 176 32.22 9.66 3.71
N GLY A 177 33.19 9.54 4.64
CA GLY A 177 33.28 10.31 5.87
C GLY A 177 33.59 11.81 5.69
N GLU A 178 33.85 12.26 4.45
CA GLU A 178 33.87 13.69 4.10
C GLU A 178 32.46 14.27 3.97
N PHE A 179 31.43 13.45 3.77
CA PHE A 179 30.04 13.85 3.54
C PHE A 179 29.17 13.62 4.79
N ARG A 180 28.01 14.28 4.87
CA ARG A 180 27.00 14.03 5.92
C ARG A 180 25.63 13.80 5.29
N PHE A 181 25.08 12.61 5.50
CA PHE A 181 23.80 12.18 4.91
C PHE A 181 22.68 12.05 5.96
N ILE A 182 23.05 11.71 7.19
CA ILE A 182 22.16 11.51 8.34
C ILE A 182 22.75 12.17 9.60
N PRO A 183 21.95 12.49 10.64
CA PRO A 183 22.45 13.12 11.87
C PRO A 183 23.54 12.30 12.58
N ASP A 184 23.29 11.00 12.77
CA ASP A 184 24.10 10.09 13.60
C ASP A 184 24.95 9.14 12.75
N GLN A 185 25.66 9.70 11.76
CA GLN A 185 26.44 8.93 10.78
C GLN A 185 27.60 8.16 11.45
N THR A 186 27.71 6.87 11.15
CA THR A 186 28.64 5.89 11.75
C THR A 186 29.63 5.34 10.71
N GLU A 187 30.67 4.62 11.14
CA GLU A 187 31.68 4.06 10.23
C GLU A 187 31.11 2.92 9.37
N ASP A 188 30.34 2.01 9.99
CA ASP A 188 29.59 0.95 9.31
C ASP A 188 28.62 1.49 8.22
N PHE A 189 28.12 2.74 8.38
CA PHE A 189 27.28 3.42 7.38
C PHE A 189 28.12 3.90 6.20
N GLU A 190 29.29 4.47 6.49
CA GLU A 190 30.24 4.98 5.51
C GLU A 190 30.83 3.84 4.66
N GLU A 191 31.07 2.67 5.26
CA GLU A 191 31.41 1.44 4.55
C GLU A 191 30.28 0.99 3.62
N ARG A 192 29.06 0.78 4.16
CA ARG A 192 27.90 0.26 3.41
C ARG A 192 27.47 1.18 2.26
N ALA A 193 27.52 2.49 2.44
CA ALA A 193 27.29 3.46 1.37
C ALA A 193 28.39 3.40 0.29
N SER A 194 29.65 3.10 0.65
CA SER A 194 30.71 2.83 -0.33
C SER A 194 30.50 1.52 -1.10
N GLU A 195 29.87 0.51 -0.47
CA GLU A 195 29.52 -0.75 -1.14
C GLU A 195 28.45 -0.54 -2.21
N PHE A 196 27.37 0.17 -1.89
CA PHE A 196 26.36 0.53 -2.89
C PHE A 196 26.93 1.42 -4.00
N HIS A 197 27.83 2.36 -3.69
CA HIS A 197 28.46 3.24 -4.70
C HIS A 197 29.21 2.47 -5.81
N LYS A 198 29.80 1.31 -5.48
CA LYS A 198 30.47 0.42 -6.44
C LYS A 198 29.53 -0.18 -7.51
N HIS A 199 28.21 -0.09 -7.31
CA HIS A 199 27.21 -0.69 -8.19
C HIS A 199 26.57 0.32 -9.18
N HIS A 200 26.82 1.62 -9.01
CA HIS A 200 26.14 2.69 -9.80
C HIS A 200 26.90 3.14 -11.05
N VAL A 201 27.99 2.46 -11.38
CA VAL A 201 28.91 2.78 -12.50
C VAL A 201 28.15 3.00 -13.82
N GLY A 202 28.38 4.15 -14.44
CA GLY A 202 27.77 4.59 -15.70
C GLY A 202 26.50 5.43 -15.55
N GLN A 203 25.97 5.64 -14.34
CA GLN A 203 24.86 6.58 -14.11
C GLN A 203 25.36 8.02 -14.17
N THR A 204 24.67 8.89 -14.92
CA THR A 204 24.90 10.34 -14.85
C THR A 204 24.35 10.92 -13.54
N PRO A 205 24.70 12.16 -13.15
CA PRO A 205 24.11 12.80 -11.99
C PRO A 205 22.58 12.88 -12.05
N ALA A 206 21.98 13.08 -13.23
CA ALA A 206 20.53 13.10 -13.39
C ALA A 206 19.91 11.70 -13.17
N ASP A 207 20.55 10.63 -13.64
CA ASP A 207 20.09 9.25 -13.40
C ASP A 207 20.19 8.87 -11.92
N ALA A 208 21.31 9.21 -11.27
CA ALA A 208 21.53 8.96 -9.85
C ALA A 208 20.55 9.76 -8.97
N GLU A 209 20.29 11.03 -9.31
CA GLU A 209 19.27 11.86 -8.65
C GLU A 209 17.85 11.31 -8.87
N PHE A 210 17.53 10.78 -10.06
CA PHE A 210 16.24 10.11 -10.32
C PHE A 210 16.10 8.82 -9.50
N ASN A 211 17.12 7.96 -9.50
CA ASN A 211 17.11 6.69 -8.73
C ASN A 211 17.03 6.95 -7.22
N TYR A 212 17.67 8.02 -6.73
CA TYR A 212 17.50 8.50 -5.36
C TYR A 212 16.03 8.85 -5.04
N LEU A 213 15.32 9.53 -5.95
CA LEU A 213 13.90 9.82 -5.79
C LEU A 213 13.03 8.54 -5.83
N GLU A 214 13.36 7.59 -6.71
CA GLU A 214 12.67 6.29 -6.83
C GLU A 214 12.75 5.45 -5.56
N VAL A 215 13.87 5.50 -4.84
CA VAL A 215 14.00 4.86 -3.51
C VAL A 215 13.28 5.70 -2.45
N ALA A 216 13.50 7.01 -2.42
CA ALA A 216 12.99 7.89 -1.37
C ALA A 216 11.46 8.02 -1.30
N LYS A 217 10.74 7.83 -2.43
CA LYS A 217 9.26 7.89 -2.46
C LYS A 217 8.57 6.84 -1.58
N ASN A 218 9.29 5.78 -1.22
CA ASN A 218 8.79 4.66 -0.41
C ASN A 218 8.97 4.86 1.11
N LEU A 219 9.58 5.96 1.56
CA LEU A 219 9.81 6.25 2.98
C LEU A 219 8.52 6.75 3.65
N ASP A 220 8.19 6.23 4.85
CA ASP A 220 6.90 6.43 5.53
C ASP A 220 6.45 7.90 5.68
N LEU A 221 7.39 8.85 5.80
CA LEU A 221 7.11 10.28 5.92
C LEU A 221 7.40 11.11 4.66
N TYR A 222 7.69 10.47 3.52
CA TYR A 222 7.84 11.13 2.22
C TYR A 222 6.57 11.92 1.86
N GLY A 223 6.73 13.22 1.62
CA GLY A 223 5.62 14.12 1.30
C GLY A 223 4.56 14.32 2.40
N VAL A 224 4.82 13.87 3.65
CA VAL A 224 3.82 13.91 4.72
C VAL A 224 3.86 15.24 5.50
N SER A 225 2.78 16.02 5.39
CA SER A 225 2.52 17.17 6.27
C SER A 225 1.94 16.69 7.60
N LEU A 226 2.80 16.47 8.60
CA LEU A 226 2.41 16.16 9.99
C LEU A 226 1.78 17.37 10.70
N HIS A 227 0.78 17.11 11.55
CA HIS A 227 0.16 18.07 12.48
C HIS A 227 -0.06 17.42 13.85
N CYS A 228 0.37 18.08 14.93
CA CYS A 228 0.24 17.56 16.30
C CYS A 228 -1.23 17.50 16.75
N ALA A 229 -1.67 16.33 17.22
CA ALA A 229 -3.03 16.02 17.65
C ALA A 229 -3.04 15.17 18.93
N GLN A 230 -4.22 14.97 19.50
CA GLN A 230 -4.51 14.04 20.58
C GLN A 230 -5.77 13.23 20.21
N ASP A 231 -5.90 12.02 20.76
CA ASP A 231 -7.14 11.24 20.70
C ASP A 231 -8.20 11.79 21.68
N THR A 232 -9.16 10.97 22.12
CA THR A 232 -10.13 11.37 23.16
C THR A 232 -9.76 10.94 24.57
N GLN A 233 -8.70 10.15 24.75
CA GLN A 233 -8.18 9.71 26.05
C GLN A 233 -7.06 10.64 26.55
N GLY A 234 -6.36 11.32 25.63
CA GLY A 234 -5.29 12.28 25.90
C GLY A 234 -3.94 11.92 25.27
N THR A 235 -3.85 10.80 24.55
CA THR A 235 -2.60 10.31 23.93
C THR A 235 -2.12 11.28 22.86
N ASP A 236 -0.84 11.67 22.90
CA ASP A 236 -0.24 12.52 21.85
C ASP A 236 -0.02 11.71 20.55
N LEU A 237 -0.48 12.29 19.43
CA LEU A 237 -0.52 11.71 18.09
C LEU A 237 -0.08 12.75 17.04
N TYR A 238 0.22 12.27 15.82
CA TYR A 238 0.35 13.13 14.65
C TYR A 238 -0.62 12.71 13.56
N ILE A 239 -1.28 13.70 12.94
CA ILE A 239 -2.08 13.50 11.74
C ILE A 239 -1.25 13.97 10.54
N GLY A 240 -0.75 13.02 9.76
CA GLY A 240 -0.02 13.29 8.52
C GLY A 240 -0.95 13.36 7.32
N ILE A 241 -0.80 14.39 6.49
CA ILE A 241 -1.54 14.58 5.24
C ILE A 241 -0.59 14.33 4.07
N SER A 242 -1.00 13.50 3.11
CA SER A 242 -0.20 13.03 1.97
C SER A 242 -0.98 13.08 0.66
N ALA A 243 -0.32 12.76 -0.47
CA ALA A 243 -1.00 12.60 -1.76
C ALA A 243 -2.08 11.50 -1.73
N LEU A 244 -1.85 10.42 -0.98
CA LEU A 244 -2.72 9.24 -0.92
C LEU A 244 -3.90 9.38 0.06
N GLY A 245 -3.70 10.07 1.18
CA GLY A 245 -4.72 10.20 2.22
C GLY A 245 -4.25 10.87 3.52
N LEU A 246 -5.04 10.71 4.57
CA LEU A 246 -4.67 11.06 5.95
C LEU A 246 -4.12 9.82 6.66
N THR A 247 -3.06 10.00 7.46
CA THR A 247 -2.43 8.94 8.24
C THR A 247 -2.32 9.37 9.70
N VAL A 248 -2.54 8.47 10.64
CA VAL A 248 -2.35 8.70 12.08
C VAL A 248 -1.08 8.00 12.53
N TYR A 249 -0.19 8.74 13.19
CA TYR A 249 1.06 8.24 13.74
C TYR A 249 1.12 8.43 15.26
N HIS A 250 1.81 7.52 15.94
CA HIS A 250 2.24 7.64 17.34
C HIS A 250 3.71 7.27 17.42
N ASN A 251 4.53 8.04 18.14
CA ASN A 251 5.98 7.86 18.21
C ASN A 251 6.66 7.74 16.83
N LYS A 252 6.17 8.51 15.83
CA LYS A 252 6.49 8.45 14.39
C LYS A 252 6.08 7.16 13.66
N CYS A 253 5.65 6.10 14.35
CA CYS A 253 5.13 4.87 13.74
C CYS A 253 3.68 5.04 13.24
N LYS A 254 3.36 4.42 12.10
CA LYS A 254 2.05 4.48 11.44
C LYS A 254 1.04 3.55 12.11
N ILE A 255 -0.07 4.09 12.62
CA ILE A 255 -1.16 3.31 13.24
C ILE A 255 -2.28 3.05 12.23
N ASN A 256 -2.80 4.12 11.61
CA ASN A 256 -4.06 4.08 10.85
C ASN A 256 -3.95 4.92 9.57
N PHE A 257 -4.63 4.50 8.51
CA PHE A 257 -4.60 5.16 7.21
C PHE A 257 -6.01 5.31 6.61
N PHE A 258 -6.31 6.52 6.12
CA PHE A 258 -7.59 6.91 5.55
C PHE A 258 -7.37 7.45 4.13
N PRO A 259 -7.43 6.60 3.09
CA PRO A 259 -7.24 7.03 1.70
C PRO A 259 -8.33 8.00 1.28
N TRP A 260 -8.02 8.97 0.42
CA TRP A 260 -8.96 10.03 0.03
C TRP A 260 -10.29 9.49 -0.53
N SER A 261 -10.28 8.33 -1.20
CA SER A 261 -11.48 7.66 -1.73
C SER A 261 -12.51 7.25 -0.66
N LYS A 262 -12.05 6.79 0.52
CA LYS A 262 -12.92 6.45 1.67
C LYS A 262 -13.33 7.68 2.48
N VAL A 263 -12.69 8.84 2.34
CA VAL A 263 -12.98 10.04 3.14
C VAL A 263 -14.12 10.84 2.52
N VAL A 264 -15.33 10.70 3.06
CA VAL A 264 -16.51 11.48 2.64
C VAL A 264 -16.31 12.98 2.88
N LYS A 265 -15.75 13.35 4.03
CA LYS A 265 -15.71 14.75 4.49
C LYS A 265 -14.78 14.96 5.66
N VAL A 266 -14.00 16.06 5.63
CA VAL A 266 -13.28 16.60 6.79
C VAL A 266 -13.94 17.88 7.30
N CYS A 267 -14.11 18.02 8.62
CA CYS A 267 -14.64 19.23 9.24
C CYS A 267 -14.04 19.47 10.64
N PHE A 268 -14.39 20.60 11.29
CA PHE A 268 -13.87 20.92 12.61
C PHE A 268 -14.82 21.80 13.46
N LYS A 269 -14.73 21.65 14.79
CA LYS A 269 -15.53 22.40 15.78
C LYS A 269 -14.64 22.76 16.98
N ARG A 270 -14.38 24.06 17.18
CA ARG A 270 -13.43 24.59 18.18
C ARG A 270 -12.03 23.95 18.01
N LYS A 271 -11.58 23.14 18.97
CA LYS A 271 -10.31 22.39 18.93
C LYS A 271 -10.41 21.03 18.21
N ARG A 272 -11.61 20.44 18.10
CA ARG A 272 -11.81 19.09 17.57
C ARG A 272 -11.87 19.08 16.04
N PHE A 273 -11.06 18.24 15.42
CA PHE A 273 -11.11 17.88 14.00
C PHE A 273 -11.93 16.58 13.84
N TYR A 274 -12.59 16.41 12.70
CA TYR A 274 -13.43 15.25 12.41
C TYR A 274 -13.20 14.76 10.98
N ILE A 275 -13.02 13.45 10.84
CA ILE A 275 -12.99 12.73 9.56
C ILE A 275 -14.26 11.89 9.50
N GLN A 276 -15.11 12.13 8.50
CA GLN A 276 -16.24 11.27 8.16
C GLN A 276 -15.82 10.34 7.03
N ILE A 277 -15.95 9.04 7.27
CA ILE A 277 -15.55 7.95 6.35
C ILE A 277 -16.82 7.40 5.67
N ARG A 278 -16.68 6.76 4.50
CA ARG A 278 -17.77 5.98 3.88
C ARG A 278 -18.03 4.75 4.77
N PRO A 279 -19.28 4.44 5.14
CA PRO A 279 -19.59 3.16 5.77
C PRO A 279 -19.18 2.01 4.86
N ASP A 280 -18.41 1.06 5.40
CA ASP A 280 -18.34 -0.27 4.78
C ASP A 280 -19.67 -0.99 5.02
N TRP A 281 -20.06 -1.86 4.09
CA TRP A 281 -21.44 -2.36 3.94
C TRP A 281 -22.00 -3.12 5.15
N ASN A 282 -21.15 -3.59 6.06
CA ASN A 282 -21.52 -4.28 7.30
C ASN A 282 -21.53 -3.39 8.57
N GLU A 283 -21.12 -2.12 8.52
CA GLU A 283 -20.94 -1.29 9.73
C GLU A 283 -21.95 -0.14 9.87
N TRP A 284 -22.95 -0.34 10.72
CA TRP A 284 -24.03 0.64 10.99
C TRP A 284 -23.72 1.59 12.17
N LYS A 285 -22.46 1.74 12.58
CA LYS A 285 -22.02 2.64 13.67
C LYS A 285 -21.53 4.00 13.14
N ASP A 286 -21.21 4.93 14.05
CA ASP A 286 -20.84 6.31 13.67
C ASP A 286 -19.47 6.36 12.98
N ASN A 287 -19.51 6.52 11.65
CA ASN A 287 -18.35 6.59 10.76
C ASN A 287 -17.59 7.94 10.86
N THR A 288 -17.55 8.56 12.05
CA THR A 288 -17.00 9.90 12.29
C THR A 288 -15.88 9.89 13.34
N ILE A 289 -14.64 9.71 12.90
CA ILE A 289 -13.46 9.75 13.78
C ILE A 289 -13.16 11.19 14.19
N ALA A 290 -12.87 11.42 15.48
CA ALA A 290 -12.68 12.76 16.05
C ALA A 290 -11.36 12.91 16.82
N PHE A 291 -10.55 13.90 16.46
CA PHE A 291 -9.25 14.20 17.06
C PHE A 291 -9.27 15.54 17.78
N GLN A 292 -8.54 15.67 18.88
CA GLN A 292 -8.39 16.91 19.64
C GLN A 292 -7.09 17.61 19.25
N MET A 293 -7.15 18.85 18.74
CA MET A 293 -5.94 19.61 18.40
C MET A 293 -5.58 20.59 19.52
N GLN A 294 -4.29 20.89 19.69
CA GLN A 294 -3.78 21.81 20.71
C GLN A 294 -4.51 23.18 20.72
N THR A 295 -4.81 23.75 19.54
CA THR A 295 -5.51 25.05 19.39
C THR A 295 -6.48 25.07 18.21
N TYR A 296 -7.48 25.97 18.25
CA TYR A 296 -8.35 26.25 17.08
C TYR A 296 -7.54 26.66 15.83
N ARG A 297 -6.38 27.30 16.00
CA ARG A 297 -5.49 27.64 14.88
C ARG A 297 -4.92 26.37 14.24
N ALA A 298 -4.47 25.40 15.04
CA ALA A 298 -3.99 24.10 14.58
C ALA A 298 -5.11 23.31 13.87
N THR A 299 -6.30 23.19 14.46
CA THR A 299 -7.46 22.52 13.83
C THR A 299 -7.83 23.14 12.48
N LYS A 300 -7.78 24.47 12.39
CA LYS A 300 -8.04 25.21 11.16
C LYS A 300 -6.89 25.13 10.16
N ASN A 301 -5.66 24.89 10.60
CA ASN A 301 -4.51 24.65 9.73
C ASN A 301 -4.61 23.26 9.10
N LEU A 302 -4.74 22.21 9.91
CA LEU A 302 -4.99 20.84 9.48
C LEU A 302 -6.14 20.75 8.47
N TRP A 303 -7.32 21.28 8.80
CA TRP A 303 -8.46 21.29 7.87
C TRP A 303 -8.17 22.01 6.55
N LYS A 304 -7.32 23.06 6.56
CA LYS A 304 -6.86 23.71 5.32
C LYS A 304 -5.90 22.81 4.57
N THR A 305 -4.92 22.19 5.22
CA THR A 305 -3.99 21.24 4.59
C THR A 305 -4.75 20.12 3.87
N CYS A 306 -5.75 19.53 4.52
CA CYS A 306 -6.60 18.51 3.88
C CYS A 306 -7.32 19.04 2.62
N VAL A 307 -7.87 20.25 2.68
CA VAL A 307 -8.54 20.88 1.52
C VAL A 307 -7.55 21.25 0.41
N GLU A 308 -6.34 21.71 0.76
CA GLU A 308 -5.27 22.04 -0.20
C GLU A 308 -4.75 20.77 -0.88
N TYR A 309 -4.43 19.71 -0.12
CA TYR A 309 -3.92 18.44 -0.66
C TYR A 309 -4.98 17.69 -1.48
N HIS A 310 -6.21 17.52 -0.98
CA HIS A 310 -7.28 16.89 -1.76
C HIS A 310 -7.57 17.67 -3.06
N SER A 311 -7.57 19.02 -3.02
CA SER A 311 -7.78 19.79 -4.26
C SER A 311 -6.62 19.59 -5.24
N PHE A 312 -5.37 19.55 -4.75
CA PHE A 312 -4.20 19.40 -5.60
C PHE A 312 -4.11 18.01 -6.25
N TYR A 313 -4.22 16.92 -5.49
CA TYR A 313 -4.00 15.56 -6.00
C TYR A 313 -5.26 14.84 -6.51
N ARG A 314 -6.47 15.24 -6.10
CA ARG A 314 -7.74 14.52 -6.41
C ARG A 314 -8.82 15.39 -7.07
N THR A 315 -8.44 16.44 -7.82
CA THR A 315 -9.37 17.14 -8.73
C THR A 315 -8.68 17.61 -10.01
N HIS A 316 -9.34 17.53 -11.17
CA HIS A 316 -8.82 18.10 -12.43
C HIS A 316 -8.83 19.63 -12.43
N CYS A 317 -9.69 20.28 -11.65
CA CYS A 317 -9.66 21.73 -11.46
C CYS A 317 -10.30 22.17 -10.12
N PRO A 318 -9.94 23.35 -9.57
CA PRO A 318 -10.52 23.85 -8.33
C PRO A 318 -12.01 24.22 -8.50
N LYS A 319 -12.89 23.62 -7.68
CA LYS A 319 -14.36 23.77 -7.83
C LYS A 319 -14.82 25.25 -7.82
N PRO A 320 -15.52 25.73 -8.87
CA PRO A 320 -15.80 27.15 -9.09
C PRO A 320 -16.75 27.77 -8.04
N MET A 321 -16.71 29.10 -7.94
CA MET A 321 -17.45 29.86 -6.93
C MET A 321 -18.93 30.04 -7.30
N ASN A 322 -19.74 29.05 -6.95
CA ASN A 322 -21.20 29.11 -7.11
C ASN A 322 -21.82 30.15 -6.15
N ASN A 323 -22.17 31.34 -6.66
CA ASN A 323 -22.55 32.54 -5.90
C ASN A 323 -23.97 32.51 -5.28
N ARG A 324 -24.80 31.52 -5.58
CA ARG A 324 -26.26 31.50 -5.29
C ARG A 324 -26.68 31.31 -3.80
N ARG A 325 -25.82 31.58 -2.80
CA ARG A 325 -26.22 31.56 -1.36
C ARG A 325 -25.55 32.68 -0.57
N LEU A 326 -26.29 33.75 -0.26
CA LEU A 326 -25.78 34.95 0.43
C LEU A 326 -25.30 34.67 1.87
N PHE A 327 -25.86 33.66 2.54
CA PHE A 327 -25.51 33.32 3.92
C PHE A 327 -24.87 31.92 4.01
N ARG A 328 -23.62 31.87 4.48
CA ARG A 328 -22.92 30.64 4.89
C ARG A 328 -22.24 30.88 6.24
N MET A 329 -22.67 30.15 7.26
CA MET A 329 -21.81 29.89 8.42
C MET A 329 -20.74 28.87 8.04
N GLY A 330 -19.49 29.13 8.42
CA GLY A 330 -18.35 28.24 8.15
C GLY A 330 -17.12 28.95 7.60
N SER A 331 -16.09 28.18 7.26
CA SER A 331 -14.88 28.69 6.62
C SER A 331 -15.16 29.10 5.17
N LYS A 332 -14.82 30.34 4.79
CA LYS A 332 -14.89 30.81 3.38
C LYS A 332 -13.68 30.38 2.54
N TYR A 333 -12.74 29.62 3.11
CA TYR A 333 -11.53 29.18 2.40
C TYR A 333 -11.85 28.10 1.35
N ARG A 334 -11.16 28.19 0.20
CA ARG A 334 -11.07 27.18 -0.86
C ARG A 334 -9.63 27.18 -1.37
N TYR A 335 -9.20 26.08 -1.98
CA TYR A 335 -8.00 26.09 -2.82
C TYR A 335 -8.18 27.02 -4.04
N LYS A 336 -7.06 27.47 -4.61
CA LYS A 336 -7.01 28.48 -5.69
C LYS A 336 -5.86 28.32 -6.69
N GLY A 337 -4.86 27.49 -6.39
CA GLY A 337 -3.80 27.17 -7.35
C GLY A 337 -4.31 26.20 -8.41
N LYS A 338 -3.44 25.85 -9.36
CA LYS A 338 -3.67 24.71 -10.27
C LYS A 338 -3.54 23.39 -9.50
N THR A 339 -4.10 22.31 -10.04
CA THR A 339 -3.97 20.96 -9.47
C THR A 339 -2.77 20.22 -10.09
N GLU A 340 -2.38 19.06 -9.55
CA GLU A 340 -1.30 18.22 -10.10
C GLU A 340 -1.56 17.91 -11.58
N TYR A 341 -2.80 17.52 -11.90
CA TYR A 341 -3.27 17.27 -13.26
C TYR A 341 -3.01 18.46 -14.20
N GLN A 342 -3.41 19.67 -13.79
CA GLN A 342 -3.21 20.88 -14.61
C GLN A 342 -1.74 21.29 -14.73
N ALA A 343 -0.93 21.05 -13.69
CA ALA A 343 0.51 21.32 -13.75
C ALA A 343 1.20 20.39 -14.78
N ILE A 344 0.86 19.09 -14.76
CA ILE A 344 1.40 18.10 -15.70
C ILE A 344 0.93 18.37 -17.14
N GLU A 345 -0.34 18.74 -17.36
CA GLU A 345 -0.84 19.14 -18.69
C GLU A 345 -0.15 20.39 -19.24
N GLU A 346 0.06 21.42 -18.40
CA GLU A 346 0.72 22.66 -18.83
C GLU A 346 2.18 22.41 -19.20
N SER A 347 2.91 21.61 -18.40
CA SER A 347 4.30 21.22 -18.71
C SER A 347 4.41 20.34 -19.97
N ARG A 348 3.48 19.38 -20.17
CA ARG A 348 3.42 18.56 -21.39
C ARG A 348 3.14 19.38 -22.65
N SER A 349 2.43 20.51 -22.53
CA SER A 349 2.07 21.37 -23.66
C SER A 349 3.06 22.50 -23.95
N HIS A 350 3.90 22.88 -22.97
CA HIS A 350 4.84 24.00 -23.07
C HIS A 350 6.31 23.56 -23.02
N VAL A 351 6.63 22.44 -23.69
CA VAL A 351 8.00 21.91 -23.79
C VAL A 351 8.97 22.98 -24.27
N ARG A 352 9.97 23.28 -23.45
CA ARG A 352 11.08 24.19 -23.75
C ARG A 352 12.42 23.43 -23.77
N PRO A 353 13.51 24.01 -24.30
CA PRO A 353 14.86 23.52 -24.04
C PRO A 353 15.14 23.50 -22.53
N GLU A 354 15.78 22.45 -22.04
CA GLU A 354 16.06 22.31 -20.60
C GLU A 354 16.99 23.44 -20.09
N PRO A 355 16.72 24.01 -18.90
CA PRO A 355 17.58 25.01 -18.30
C PRO A 355 18.93 24.40 -17.90
N LYS A 356 20.02 25.18 -18.04
CA LYS A 356 21.35 24.72 -17.61
C LYS A 356 21.46 24.68 -16.09
N ILE A 357 21.35 23.49 -15.52
CA ILE A 357 21.52 23.25 -14.08
C ILE A 357 23.00 23.37 -13.71
N VAL A 358 23.31 24.21 -12.73
CA VAL A 358 24.58 24.16 -11.98
C VAL A 358 24.31 23.34 -10.72
N ARG A 359 24.84 22.10 -10.67
CA ARG A 359 24.69 21.21 -9.52
C ARG A 359 25.65 21.63 -8.41
N THR A 360 25.13 21.88 -7.21
CA THR A 360 25.87 22.35 -6.05
C THR A 360 26.39 21.17 -5.25
N LEU A 361 27.70 21.06 -5.12
CA LEU A 361 28.37 20.00 -4.37
C LEU A 361 28.12 20.15 -2.86
N SER A 362 28.02 19.00 -2.18
CA SER A 362 27.91 18.91 -0.74
C SER A 362 29.12 19.51 -0.04
N ARG A 363 28.87 20.16 1.09
CA ARG A 363 29.92 20.64 1.97
C ARG A 363 30.74 19.46 2.51
N ARG A 364 31.99 19.34 2.06
CA ARG A 364 32.96 18.40 2.63
C ARG A 364 33.41 18.81 4.03
N TYR A 365 33.59 17.82 4.88
CA TYR A 365 34.13 17.90 6.23
C TYR A 365 35.50 17.23 6.27
N SER A 366 36.38 17.66 7.17
CA SER A 366 37.63 16.93 7.43
C SER A 366 37.29 15.51 7.86
N LYS A 367 38.01 14.51 7.31
CA LYS A 367 37.92 13.12 7.76
C LYS A 367 38.05 13.06 9.29
N ARG A 368 37.24 12.20 9.93
CA ARG A 368 37.31 11.95 11.37
C ARG A 368 38.73 11.47 11.69
N SER A 369 39.50 12.31 12.38
CA SER A 369 40.89 12.02 12.70
C SER A 369 40.95 10.92 13.74
N ASP A 370 41.48 9.76 13.36
CA ASP A 370 41.92 8.77 14.33
C ASP A 370 42.91 9.42 15.32
N SER A 371 42.83 9.01 16.59
CA SER A 371 43.72 9.40 17.67
C SER A 371 45.10 8.71 17.57
N GLY A 372 45.65 8.62 16.36
CA GLY A 372 46.80 7.79 16.01
C GLY A 372 47.76 8.42 14.97
N SER A 373 48.80 9.08 15.44
CA SER A 373 50.08 9.32 14.72
C SER A 373 50.11 10.07 13.37
N ARG A 374 50.41 11.38 13.45
CA ARG A 374 51.36 12.14 12.58
C ARG A 374 51.34 11.94 11.05
N SER A 375 50.69 12.91 10.39
CA SER A 375 51.25 13.75 9.29
C SER A 375 52.03 13.10 8.13
N LEU A 376 51.41 13.12 6.94
CA LEU A 376 52.11 13.39 5.68
C LEU A 376 51.27 14.34 4.79
N ARG A 377 51.83 14.81 3.68
CA ARG A 377 51.48 16.11 3.08
C ARG A 377 50.19 16.13 2.25
N ARG A 378 49.48 17.26 2.39
CA ARG A 378 48.38 17.78 1.57
C ARG A 378 48.71 17.80 0.07
N LEU A 379 47.74 17.38 -0.74
CA LEU A 379 47.60 17.69 -2.17
C LEU A 379 46.21 18.32 -2.35
N ASP A 380 46.14 19.54 -2.89
CA ASP A 380 44.85 20.18 -3.18
C ASP A 380 44.34 19.68 -4.54
N LEU A 381 43.12 19.14 -4.58
CA LEU A 381 42.48 18.56 -5.77
C LEU A 381 41.63 19.56 -6.58
N ASP A 382 41.52 20.80 -6.10
CA ASP A 382 40.65 21.88 -6.62
C ASP A 382 41.14 22.48 -7.97
N ARG A 383 41.74 21.68 -8.88
CA ARG A 383 42.43 22.24 -10.05
C ARG A 383 42.41 21.46 -11.38
N GLU A 384 41.67 20.37 -11.50
CA GLU A 384 41.52 19.66 -12.79
C GLU A 384 40.17 19.88 -13.50
N PHE A 385 39.17 20.48 -12.83
CA PHE A 385 37.80 20.62 -13.37
C PHE A 385 37.52 21.84 -14.29
N GLU A 386 38.52 22.63 -14.68
CA GLU A 386 38.36 23.84 -15.51
C GLU A 386 38.86 23.73 -16.97
N LYS A 387 39.07 22.51 -17.54
CA LYS A 387 39.74 22.37 -18.85
C LYS A 387 39.00 21.71 -20.03
N ASP A 388 37.96 20.92 -19.81
CA ASP A 388 37.33 20.15 -20.90
C ASP A 388 36.09 20.83 -21.55
N THR A 389 36.13 22.16 -21.70
CA THR A 389 35.06 22.93 -22.38
C THR A 389 35.53 23.78 -23.57
N SER A 390 36.79 23.67 -24.02
CA SER A 390 37.27 24.44 -25.20
C SER A 390 38.47 23.84 -25.98
N ALA A 391 38.25 22.75 -26.71
CA ALA A 391 39.17 22.31 -27.78
C ALA A 391 38.51 21.41 -28.86
N PHE A 392 37.87 22.02 -29.85
CA PHE A 392 37.72 21.42 -31.19
C PHE A 392 38.35 22.39 -32.21
N ILE A 393 38.85 21.86 -33.34
CA ILE A 393 39.48 22.57 -34.49
C ILE A 393 41.01 22.84 -34.39
N GLU A 394 41.74 21.94 -35.05
CA GLU A 394 42.96 22.06 -35.90
C GLU A 394 44.24 22.87 -35.56
N LYS A 395 45.36 22.12 -35.51
CA LYS A 395 46.67 22.28 -36.20
C LYS A 395 47.08 23.67 -36.75
N HIS A 396 48.21 24.20 -36.25
CA HIS A 396 49.53 24.28 -36.93
C HIS A 396 50.56 24.96 -35.99
N ALA A 397 51.84 25.11 -36.40
CA ALA A 397 52.96 25.60 -35.57
C ALA A 397 53.96 26.42 -36.43
N PRO A 398 55.04 27.06 -35.90
CA PRO A 398 55.39 27.50 -34.53
C PRO A 398 55.75 29.04 -34.51
N PRO A 399 56.81 29.56 -33.84
CA PRO A 399 56.86 29.99 -32.42
C PRO A 399 57.33 31.46 -32.19
N PHE A 400 57.20 31.99 -30.95
CA PHE A 400 58.12 32.93 -30.24
C PHE A 400 57.64 33.02 -28.75
N HIS A 401 58.43 32.62 -27.74
CA HIS A 401 59.39 33.39 -26.91
C HIS A 401 58.78 34.51 -26.02
N TYR A 402 59.24 34.80 -24.78
CA TYR A 402 60.51 34.49 -24.10
C TYR A 402 60.35 34.35 -22.54
N SER A 403 61.15 33.46 -21.91
CA SER A 403 61.61 33.29 -20.49
C SER A 403 60.85 33.91 -19.30
N SER A 404 60.84 33.30 -18.09
CA SER A 404 62.01 32.92 -17.28
C SER A 404 61.58 32.02 -16.11
N ALA A 405 62.36 31.19 -15.40
CA ALA A 405 63.70 30.60 -15.43
C ALA A 405 63.86 29.91 -14.02
N PRO A 406 64.93 29.16 -13.69
CA PRO A 406 65.36 27.95 -14.39
C PRO A 406 65.62 26.74 -13.44
N ASN A 407 65.63 25.54 -14.05
CA ASN A 407 66.46 24.36 -13.69
C ASN A 407 66.14 23.56 -12.39
N SER A 408 66.00 22.20 -12.41
CA SER A 408 66.92 21.08 -12.83
C SER A 408 67.55 20.47 -11.56
N THR A 409 67.75 19.16 -11.29
CA THR A 409 67.61 17.84 -12.00
C THR A 409 67.99 16.72 -10.96
N ASP A 410 67.88 15.40 -11.11
CA ASP A 410 67.22 14.41 -12.01
C ASP A 410 67.32 13.00 -11.35
N LYS A 411 66.78 11.95 -12.00
CA LYS A 411 67.26 10.53 -12.02
C LYS A 411 67.20 9.68 -10.72
N LEU A 412 67.07 8.34 -10.78
CA LEU A 412 66.33 7.41 -11.66
C LEU A 412 66.42 5.97 -11.07
N ASN A 413 65.70 5.01 -11.67
CA ASN A 413 65.92 3.54 -11.63
C ASN A 413 65.54 2.75 -10.35
N ARG A 414 65.15 1.45 -10.41
CA ARG A 414 64.42 0.65 -11.43
C ARG A 414 64.17 -0.79 -10.89
N ILE A 415 63.06 -1.43 -11.29
CA ILE A 415 62.82 -2.92 -11.30
C ILE A 415 62.72 -3.61 -9.91
N GLY A 416 61.83 -4.58 -9.65
CA GLY A 416 60.65 -5.04 -10.41
C GLY A 416 60.14 -6.46 -10.06
N ASN A 417 58.93 -6.76 -10.52
CA ASN A 417 58.31 -8.08 -10.80
C ASN A 417 57.79 -9.07 -9.69
N VAL A 418 56.44 -9.20 -9.70
CA VAL A 418 55.67 -10.46 -9.98
C VAL A 418 55.28 -11.46 -8.84
N LYS A 419 54.03 -11.29 -8.37
CA LYS A 419 52.88 -12.25 -8.29
C LYS A 419 52.90 -13.58 -7.46
N ARG A 420 51.86 -13.68 -6.59
CA ARG A 420 50.80 -14.73 -6.47
C ARG A 420 50.98 -16.06 -5.69
N SER A 421 50.33 -16.10 -4.51
CA SER A 421 49.09 -16.87 -4.17
C SER A 421 49.06 -18.38 -3.83
N HIS A 422 48.17 -18.74 -2.87
CA HIS A 422 47.61 -20.10 -2.57
C HIS A 422 48.61 -21.11 -1.93
N SER A 423 48.29 -22.21 -1.22
CA SER A 423 47.06 -22.87 -0.67
C SER A 423 47.46 -24.12 0.17
N THR A 424 46.74 -24.77 1.11
CA THR A 424 45.55 -24.54 1.99
C THR A 424 45.38 -25.76 2.95
N SER A 425 44.70 -25.59 4.11
CA SER A 425 44.03 -26.65 4.93
C SER A 425 44.88 -27.62 5.80
N ALA A 426 44.45 -27.91 7.05
CA ALA A 426 43.96 -29.25 7.50
C ALA A 426 43.95 -29.54 9.05
N ASN A 427 42.75 -29.72 9.63
CA ASN A 427 42.30 -30.76 10.61
C ASN A 427 42.85 -31.00 12.06
N VAL A 428 41.98 -31.68 12.84
CA VAL A 428 42.13 -32.37 14.17
C VAL A 428 42.14 -31.49 15.45
N GLY A 429 41.43 -31.79 16.56
CA GLY A 429 40.34 -32.76 16.82
C GLY A 429 40.16 -33.24 18.29
N GLY A 430 38.93 -33.20 18.85
CA GLY A 430 38.49 -33.85 20.11
C GLY A 430 38.84 -33.15 21.45
N LEU A 431 38.26 -33.48 22.63
CA LEU A 431 37.04 -34.24 23.03
C LEU A 431 36.75 -34.02 24.57
N VAL A 432 35.69 -34.66 25.12
CA VAL A 432 35.40 -35.03 26.55
C VAL A 432 34.29 -34.24 27.30
N LYS A 433 33.39 -35.01 27.96
CA LYS A 433 32.42 -34.65 29.03
C LYS A 433 32.76 -35.44 30.32
N PRO A 434 32.11 -35.16 31.46
CA PRO A 434 31.31 -36.24 32.08
C PRO A 434 29.97 -35.76 32.71
N SER A 435 29.24 -36.69 33.33
CA SER A 435 27.90 -36.53 33.95
C SER A 435 27.64 -37.61 35.00
N HIS A 436 26.80 -37.36 36.04
CA HIS A 436 25.87 -38.33 36.68
C HIS A 436 24.99 -37.70 37.78
N GLU A 437 23.96 -38.42 38.25
CA GLU A 437 22.91 -37.95 39.18
C GLU A 437 23.12 -38.35 40.67
N SER A 438 22.24 -37.90 41.59
CA SER A 438 21.50 -38.76 42.54
C SER A 438 20.57 -37.99 43.53
N HIS A 439 19.74 -38.72 44.29
CA HIS A 439 18.54 -38.23 45.02
C HIS A 439 18.75 -37.77 46.48
N LYS A 440 17.85 -36.86 46.95
CA LYS A 440 16.99 -36.90 48.18
C LYS A 440 16.30 -35.52 48.36
N LYS A 441 15.03 -35.28 48.73
CA LYS A 441 13.88 -35.99 49.35
C LYS A 441 13.62 -35.68 50.84
N GLU A 442 12.39 -35.18 51.11
CA GLU A 442 11.59 -35.14 52.36
C GLU A 442 11.84 -34.09 53.47
N GLY A 443 10.72 -33.66 54.09
CA GLY A 443 10.64 -32.78 55.26
C GLY A 443 9.83 -31.47 55.05
N SER A 444 8.71 -31.17 55.73
CA SER A 444 7.48 -31.88 56.14
C SER A 444 6.57 -30.87 56.90
N CYS A 445 5.32 -31.26 57.22
CA CYS A 445 4.35 -30.60 58.13
C CYS A 445 3.71 -29.26 57.67
N ASP A 446 2.42 -29.00 57.94
CA ASP A 446 1.36 -29.97 58.26
C ASP A 446 -0.04 -29.49 57.88
N SER A 447 -0.96 -30.44 57.74
CA SER A 447 -2.36 -30.23 57.37
C SER A 447 -3.25 -29.85 58.54
N LEU A 448 -4.27 -29.02 58.28
CA LEU A 448 -5.54 -29.06 59.02
C LEU A 448 -6.72 -29.06 58.03
N ASP A 449 -7.43 -30.18 58.02
CA ASP A 449 -8.72 -30.32 57.35
C ASP A 449 -9.80 -29.43 57.99
N SER A 450 -10.77 -28.98 57.20
CA SER A 450 -12.09 -29.64 57.22
C SER A 450 -13.15 -28.97 56.35
N LYS A 451 -14.09 -29.81 55.89
CA LYS A 451 -15.40 -29.47 55.30
C LYS A 451 -15.34 -28.67 54.01
N GLY A 452 -15.50 -29.38 52.89
CA GLY A 452 -16.02 -28.76 51.68
C GLY A 452 -17.44 -28.22 51.92
N SER A 453 -17.72 -27.05 51.37
CA SER A 453 -19.04 -26.76 50.82
C SER A 453 -18.94 -27.02 49.33
N GLU A 454 -19.88 -27.75 48.76
CA GLU A 454 -20.13 -27.67 47.32
C GLU A 454 -20.59 -26.24 47.05
N GLY A 455 -19.69 -25.42 46.51
CA GLY A 455 -19.88 -24.00 46.28
C GLY A 455 -19.73 -23.72 44.80
N ASP A 456 -20.77 -24.07 44.05
CA ASP A 456 -21.04 -23.79 42.63
C ASP A 456 -19.88 -23.10 41.88
N GLU A 457 -19.22 -23.82 40.96
CA GLU A 457 -18.35 -23.20 39.95
C GLU A 457 -19.23 -22.35 39.01
N SER A 458 -19.60 -21.18 39.53
CA SER A 458 -20.61 -20.32 38.94
C SER A 458 -20.20 -20.01 37.51
N LYS A 459 -21.11 -20.23 36.57
CA LYS A 459 -20.86 -20.01 35.14
C LYS A 459 -20.63 -18.53 34.89
N VAL A 460 -19.37 -18.09 34.99
CA VAL A 460 -18.89 -16.79 34.51
C VAL A 460 -18.94 -16.83 32.98
N GLY A 461 -20.16 -16.66 32.46
CA GLY A 461 -20.42 -16.46 31.06
C GLY A 461 -19.79 -15.16 30.58
N ASN A 462 -19.53 -15.09 29.28
CA ASN A 462 -18.90 -13.93 28.67
C ASN A 462 -19.80 -12.69 28.80
N GLY A 463 -19.24 -11.57 29.27
CA GLY A 463 -20.01 -10.37 29.60
C GLY A 463 -19.27 -9.38 30.51
N THR A 464 -19.96 -8.32 30.92
CA THR A 464 -19.46 -7.28 31.83
C THR A 464 -19.34 -7.77 33.26
N THR A 465 -18.23 -7.46 33.92
CA THR A 465 -17.97 -7.85 35.32
C THR A 465 -18.61 -6.88 36.32
N PRO A 466 -18.70 -7.22 37.62
CA PRO A 466 -19.13 -6.29 38.68
C PRO A 466 -18.21 -5.08 38.91
N GLN A 467 -17.00 -5.06 38.33
CA GLN A 467 -16.16 -3.86 38.26
C GLN A 467 -16.54 -3.09 36.99
N GLU A 468 -17.07 -1.87 37.17
CA GLU A 468 -17.59 -1.03 36.08
C GLU A 468 -16.56 -0.87 34.94
N GLY A 469 -16.96 -1.26 33.73
CA GLY A 469 -16.18 -1.06 32.51
C GLY A 469 -15.19 -2.19 32.14
N LEU A 470 -15.15 -3.31 32.87
CA LEU A 470 -14.38 -4.50 32.48
C LEU A 470 -15.27 -5.61 31.90
N ILE A 471 -14.77 -6.33 30.90
CA ILE A 471 -15.45 -7.45 30.22
C ILE A 471 -14.59 -8.71 30.32
N ASN A 472 -15.23 -9.85 30.60
CA ASN A 472 -14.61 -11.17 30.51
C ASN A 472 -14.89 -11.80 29.13
N VAL A 473 -13.83 -12.24 28.46
CA VAL A 473 -13.87 -13.04 27.23
C VAL A 473 -13.19 -14.39 27.49
N ARG A 474 -13.99 -15.46 27.50
CA ARG A 474 -13.55 -16.85 27.50
C ARG A 474 -13.42 -17.38 26.07
N MET A 475 -12.31 -18.06 25.79
CA MET A 475 -12.08 -18.82 24.57
C MET A 475 -11.26 -20.09 24.85
N GLU A 476 -11.32 -21.04 23.93
CA GLU A 476 -10.50 -22.26 23.89
C GLU A 476 -9.59 -22.17 22.64
N PRO A 477 -8.40 -22.81 22.61
CA PRO A 477 -7.47 -22.68 21.49
C PRO A 477 -7.97 -23.42 20.24
N ASP A 478 -7.39 -23.11 19.09
CA ASP A 478 -7.57 -23.90 17.88
C ASP A 478 -6.86 -25.28 17.98
N GLU A 479 -7.06 -26.13 16.98
CA GLU A 479 -6.46 -27.47 16.88
C GLU A 479 -4.91 -27.48 16.91
N LEU A 480 -4.27 -26.31 16.80
CA LEU A 480 -2.82 -26.11 16.86
C LEU A 480 -2.37 -25.43 18.18
N GLY A 481 -3.26 -25.32 19.17
CA GLY A 481 -2.98 -24.74 20.48
C GLY A 481 -2.95 -23.21 20.51
N ARG A 482 -3.54 -22.52 19.51
CA ARG A 482 -3.41 -21.06 19.35
C ARG A 482 -4.73 -20.35 19.60
N PHE A 483 -4.66 -19.22 20.31
CA PHE A 483 -5.83 -18.36 20.54
C PHE A 483 -6.06 -17.33 19.42
N GLY A 484 -5.04 -17.04 18.60
CA GLY A 484 -5.20 -16.29 17.35
C GLY A 484 -5.14 -14.75 17.46
N PHE A 485 -4.65 -14.22 18.57
CA PHE A 485 -4.37 -12.79 18.74
C PHE A 485 -2.90 -12.55 19.12
N ASN A 486 -2.37 -11.38 18.75
CA ASN A 486 -1.06 -10.90 19.18
C ASN A 486 -1.22 -9.96 20.36
N VAL A 487 -0.28 -10.03 21.31
CA VAL A 487 -0.17 -9.09 22.44
C VAL A 487 1.01 -8.16 22.22
N GLN A 488 0.88 -6.92 22.66
CA GLN A 488 1.96 -5.94 22.79
C GLN A 488 1.89 -5.30 24.18
N GLY A 489 3.02 -4.82 24.70
CA GLY A 489 3.09 -4.24 26.04
C GLY A 489 3.66 -5.21 27.08
N GLY A 490 4.01 -4.65 28.24
CA GLY A 490 4.84 -5.29 29.27
C GLY A 490 5.53 -4.22 30.12
N PHE A 491 5.84 -4.57 31.38
CA PHE A 491 6.46 -3.65 32.36
C PHE A 491 7.88 -3.23 31.95
N ASP A 492 8.63 -4.13 31.32
CA ASP A 492 9.97 -3.94 30.75
C ASP A 492 10.04 -2.90 29.62
N ILE A 493 8.91 -2.62 28.97
CA ILE A 493 8.79 -1.65 27.88
C ILE A 493 7.84 -0.48 28.22
N GLU A 494 7.47 -0.32 29.50
CA GLU A 494 6.57 0.71 30.05
C GLU A 494 5.23 0.89 29.30
N LEU A 495 4.76 -0.13 28.57
CA LEU A 495 3.55 -0.08 27.75
C LEU A 495 2.42 -0.94 28.35
N PRO A 496 1.15 -0.48 28.29
CA PRO A 496 0.01 -1.28 28.71
C PRO A 496 -0.14 -2.51 27.82
N VAL A 497 -0.61 -3.60 28.42
CA VAL A 497 -0.77 -4.89 27.74
C VAL A 497 -2.02 -4.84 26.87
N ILE A 498 -1.85 -4.82 25.56
CA ILE A 498 -2.93 -4.60 24.57
C ILE A 498 -2.93 -5.69 23.50
N ILE A 499 -4.10 -5.93 22.90
CA ILE A 499 -4.23 -6.75 21.70
C ILE A 499 -3.76 -5.92 20.48
N SER A 500 -2.64 -6.31 19.87
CA SER A 500 -2.03 -5.58 18.76
C SER A 500 -2.44 -6.10 17.38
N LYS A 501 -2.97 -7.33 17.30
CA LYS A 501 -3.54 -7.90 16.08
C LYS A 501 -4.49 -9.06 16.37
N ILE A 502 -5.53 -9.24 15.55
CA ILE A 502 -6.39 -10.44 15.56
C ILE A 502 -6.31 -11.15 14.20
N ALA A 503 -6.12 -12.46 14.22
CA ALA A 503 -6.09 -13.29 13.00
C ALA A 503 -7.50 -13.79 12.67
N ARG A 504 -7.95 -13.57 11.43
CA ARG A 504 -9.31 -13.94 11.00
C ARG A 504 -9.58 -15.45 11.08
N ALA A 505 -10.81 -15.81 11.42
CA ALA A 505 -11.31 -17.17 11.62
C ALA A 505 -10.54 -17.99 12.69
N THR A 506 -10.02 -17.32 13.72
CA THR A 506 -9.40 -17.94 14.90
C THR A 506 -10.26 -17.73 16.15
N PRO A 507 -10.00 -18.41 17.29
CA PRO A 507 -10.81 -18.27 18.50
C PRO A 507 -11.00 -16.83 18.98
N ALA A 508 -10.00 -15.95 18.85
CA ALA A 508 -10.13 -14.54 19.21
C ALA A 508 -10.96 -13.69 18.22
N ASP A 509 -11.03 -14.05 16.94
CA ASP A 509 -11.90 -13.40 15.94
C ASP A 509 -13.36 -13.84 16.10
N LEU A 510 -13.57 -15.09 16.54
CA LEU A 510 -14.86 -15.76 16.69
C LEU A 510 -15.45 -15.72 18.11
N CYS A 511 -14.71 -15.18 19.08
CA CYS A 511 -15.18 -15.07 20.47
C CYS A 511 -16.34 -14.07 20.61
N MET A 512 -17.17 -14.27 21.64
CA MET A 512 -18.32 -13.40 21.94
C MET A 512 -18.36 -13.05 23.43
N PRO A 513 -18.29 -11.76 23.83
CA PRO A 513 -18.20 -10.59 22.96
C PRO A 513 -16.84 -10.54 22.24
N GLN A 514 -16.86 -9.99 21.03
CA GLN A 514 -15.72 -9.97 20.14
C GLN A 514 -14.61 -9.05 20.65
N LEU A 515 -13.38 -9.57 20.70
CA LEU A 515 -12.17 -8.82 20.98
C LEU A 515 -11.84 -7.87 19.82
N GLN A 516 -11.20 -6.75 20.14
CA GLN A 516 -10.79 -5.74 19.16
C GLN A 516 -9.31 -5.40 19.30
N GLU A 517 -8.69 -5.03 18.17
CA GLU A 517 -7.33 -4.48 18.16
C GLU A 517 -7.35 -3.15 18.93
N GLY A 518 -6.50 -3.06 19.97
CA GLY A 518 -6.48 -1.97 20.93
C GLY A 518 -7.25 -2.20 22.25
N ASP A 519 -7.86 -3.37 22.48
CA ASP A 519 -8.37 -3.74 23.80
C ASP A 519 -7.22 -4.00 24.80
N GLU A 520 -7.35 -3.53 26.03
CA GLU A 520 -6.33 -3.64 27.09
C GLU A 520 -6.60 -4.83 28.00
N ILE A 521 -5.64 -5.75 28.12
CA ILE A 521 -5.74 -6.97 28.93
C ILE A 521 -5.33 -6.66 30.37
N ILE A 522 -6.30 -6.66 31.29
CA ILE A 522 -6.08 -6.33 32.70
C ILE A 522 -5.72 -7.59 33.51
N TYR A 523 -6.42 -8.70 33.23
CA TYR A 523 -6.14 -10.00 33.83
C TYR A 523 -6.20 -11.14 32.80
N ILE A 524 -5.42 -12.19 33.04
CA ILE A 524 -5.46 -13.46 32.29
C ILE A 524 -5.66 -14.60 33.31
N ASN A 525 -6.74 -15.37 33.16
CA ASN A 525 -7.18 -16.42 34.10
C ASN A 525 -7.18 -15.95 35.58
N GLY A 526 -7.50 -14.67 35.82
CA GLY A 526 -7.52 -14.04 37.14
C GLY A 526 -6.18 -13.46 37.62
N GLN A 527 -5.05 -13.76 36.97
CA GLN A 527 -3.75 -13.14 37.26
C GLN A 527 -3.67 -11.74 36.64
N ALA A 528 -3.29 -10.73 37.43
CA ALA A 528 -3.16 -9.36 36.95
C ALA A 528 -1.92 -9.18 36.07
N MET A 529 -2.05 -8.46 34.94
CA MET A 529 -0.96 -8.22 34.00
C MET A 529 0.00 -7.10 34.42
N LYS A 530 -0.40 -6.29 35.41
CA LYS A 530 0.38 -5.14 35.88
C LYS A 530 1.65 -5.60 36.64
N GLY A 531 2.81 -5.31 36.06
CA GLY A 531 4.12 -5.60 36.65
C GLY A 531 4.82 -6.84 36.08
N LEU A 532 4.18 -7.55 35.15
CA LEU A 532 4.81 -8.62 34.38
C LEU A 532 5.54 -8.03 33.16
N THR A 533 6.67 -8.62 32.79
CA THR A 533 7.36 -8.33 31.52
C THR A 533 6.62 -8.92 30.32
N HIS A 534 6.88 -8.39 29.13
CA HIS A 534 6.30 -8.89 27.88
C HIS A 534 6.50 -10.41 27.71
N GLN A 535 7.69 -10.90 28.05
CA GLN A 535 8.04 -12.31 27.94
C GLN A 535 7.21 -13.19 28.91
N GLU A 536 7.06 -12.77 30.17
CA GLU A 536 6.24 -13.49 31.17
C GLU A 536 4.75 -13.54 30.77
N ILE A 537 4.23 -12.49 30.15
CA ILE A 537 2.83 -12.45 29.65
C ILE A 537 2.65 -13.45 28.50
N VAL A 538 3.58 -13.47 27.55
CA VAL A 538 3.55 -14.42 26.41
C VAL A 538 3.72 -15.86 26.89
N ASP A 539 4.56 -16.11 27.90
CA ASP A 539 4.75 -17.43 28.49
C ASP A 539 3.54 -17.90 29.32
N LEU A 540 2.85 -16.99 30.03
CA LEU A 540 1.59 -17.31 30.69
C LEU A 540 0.54 -17.78 29.67
N ILE A 541 0.35 -17.03 28.57
CA ILE A 541 -0.60 -17.41 27.50
C ILE A 541 -0.24 -18.78 26.90
N ARG A 542 1.05 -19.03 26.62
CA ARG A 542 1.52 -20.33 26.10
C ARG A 542 1.35 -21.47 27.11
N SER A 543 1.50 -21.21 28.42
CA SER A 543 1.27 -22.23 29.45
C SER A 543 -0.20 -22.68 29.51
N ILE A 544 -1.14 -21.76 29.23
CA ILE A 544 -2.59 -22.03 29.24
C ILE A 544 -2.99 -22.96 28.10
N SER A 545 -2.44 -22.79 26.89
CA SER A 545 -2.67 -23.73 25.77
C SER A 545 -2.11 -25.15 26.03
N CYS A 546 -1.14 -25.30 26.93
CA CYS A 546 -0.61 -26.59 27.35
C CYS A 546 -1.29 -27.16 28.62
N SER A 547 -2.28 -26.45 29.19
CA SER A 547 -2.96 -26.85 30.42
C SER A 547 -4.08 -27.87 30.17
N LYS A 548 -4.43 -28.69 31.17
CA LYS A 548 -5.49 -29.72 31.04
C LYS A 548 -6.88 -29.17 30.74
N ASN A 549 -7.16 -27.91 31.10
CA ASN A 549 -8.47 -27.29 30.89
C ASN A 549 -8.53 -26.45 29.61
N GLN A 550 -7.40 -26.16 28.95
CA GLN A 550 -7.29 -25.44 27.67
C GLN A 550 -8.18 -24.18 27.52
N VAL A 551 -8.44 -23.44 28.61
CA VAL A 551 -9.35 -22.29 28.60
C VAL A 551 -8.58 -21.02 28.96
N LEU A 552 -8.69 -20.02 28.08
CA LEU A 552 -8.19 -18.67 28.28
C LEU A 552 -9.37 -17.75 28.61
N ILE A 553 -9.28 -17.07 29.74
CA ILE A 553 -10.22 -16.04 30.19
C ILE A 553 -9.44 -14.73 30.26
N LEU A 554 -9.71 -13.82 29.32
CA LEU A 554 -9.18 -12.46 29.34
C LEU A 554 -10.19 -11.56 30.03
N THR A 555 -9.78 -10.89 31.10
CA THR A 555 -10.52 -9.74 31.63
C THR A 555 -9.94 -8.48 30.99
N ILE A 556 -10.63 -7.98 29.97
CA ILE A 556 -10.23 -6.80 29.21
C ILE A 556 -10.92 -5.53 29.73
N ARG A 557 -10.26 -4.39 29.51
CA ARG A 557 -10.90 -3.08 29.39
C ARG A 557 -11.11 -2.83 27.90
N PRO A 558 -12.37 -2.86 27.39
CA PRO A 558 -12.64 -2.60 25.98
C PRO A 558 -12.19 -1.20 25.59
N ASN A 559 -11.73 -1.02 24.36
CA ASN A 559 -11.19 0.23 23.86
C ASN A 559 -12.22 1.38 24.00
N VAL A 560 -11.92 2.38 24.86
CA VAL A 560 -12.91 3.31 25.47
C VAL A 560 -13.32 4.47 24.54
N PHE A 561 -13.61 4.16 23.27
CA PHE A 561 -14.26 5.06 22.32
C PHE A 561 -15.76 4.75 22.15
N ALA A 562 -16.23 3.64 22.73
CA ALA A 562 -17.66 3.34 22.86
C ALA A 562 -18.27 4.00 24.11
N SER A 563 -19.27 4.86 23.90
CA SER A 563 -20.23 5.41 24.88
C SER A 563 -19.70 6.08 26.17
N GLN A 564 -19.75 7.41 26.20
CA GLN A 564 -20.51 8.11 27.25
C GLN A 564 -21.49 9.09 26.60
N GLY A 565 -22.77 8.70 26.56
CA GLY A 565 -23.83 9.46 25.89
C GLY A 565 -25.26 9.09 26.27
N ALA A 566 -25.45 8.16 27.21
CA ALA A 566 -26.78 7.80 27.69
C ALA A 566 -27.31 8.91 28.63
N ARG A 567 -28.39 9.58 28.24
CA ARG A 567 -29.25 10.36 29.14
C ARG A 567 -30.72 10.11 28.84
N SER A 568 -31.35 9.37 29.75
CA SER A 568 -32.76 9.50 30.12
C SER A 568 -33.79 9.51 28.99
N LEU A 569 -34.24 8.32 28.60
CA LEU A 569 -35.65 8.08 28.28
C LEU A 569 -36.17 7.02 29.25
N ALA A 570 -36.87 7.46 30.29
CA ALA A 570 -37.66 6.61 31.16
C ALA A 570 -39.13 6.72 30.74
N GLU A 571 -39.89 5.63 30.90
CA GLU A 571 -41.38 5.56 30.91
C GLU A 571 -42.08 6.23 29.70
N SER A 572 -42.77 5.51 28.82
CA SER A 572 -44.02 4.77 29.11
C SER A 572 -44.50 4.05 27.83
N PRO A 573 -45.63 3.33 27.85
CA PRO A 573 -45.82 2.02 28.47
C PRO A 573 -46.09 0.93 27.40
N GLU A 574 -46.03 -0.34 27.79
CA GLU A 574 -46.47 -1.43 26.91
C GLU A 574 -47.99 -1.41 26.71
N ASN A 575 -48.43 -1.58 25.46
CA ASN A 575 -49.80 -1.97 25.11
C ASN A 575 -49.72 -2.94 23.94
N VAL A 576 -49.71 -4.24 24.23
CA VAL A 576 -49.77 -5.31 23.23
C VAL A 576 -51.25 -5.52 22.86
N ILE A 577 -51.57 -5.38 21.58
CA ILE A 577 -52.86 -5.77 20.99
C ILE A 577 -52.59 -6.90 19.99
N SER A 578 -53.44 -7.93 19.98
CA SER A 578 -53.23 -9.14 19.17
C SER A 578 -53.48 -8.92 17.66
N PRO A 579 -52.95 -9.77 16.77
CA PRO A 579 -52.91 -9.51 15.32
C PRO A 579 -54.25 -9.54 14.56
N GLU A 580 -55.39 -9.61 15.25
CA GLU A 580 -56.68 -10.03 14.66
C GLU A 580 -57.62 -8.86 14.29
N GLN A 581 -57.15 -7.61 14.30
CA GLN A 581 -57.98 -6.40 14.09
C GLN A 581 -57.49 -5.43 13.01
N TYR A 582 -56.57 -5.82 12.12
CA TYR A 582 -56.18 -4.99 10.98
C TYR A 582 -57.32 -4.83 9.97
N SER A 583 -57.74 -3.60 9.67
CA SER A 583 -58.67 -3.35 8.57
C SER A 583 -57.97 -3.46 7.21
N ALA A 584 -58.76 -3.70 6.15
CA ALA A 584 -58.25 -3.78 4.78
C ALA A 584 -57.52 -2.49 4.32
N ALA A 585 -57.93 -1.33 4.86
CA ALA A 585 -57.31 -0.04 4.55
C ALA A 585 -55.91 0.11 5.19
N GLU A 586 -55.72 -0.40 6.41
CA GLU A 586 -54.42 -0.36 7.10
C GLU A 586 -53.43 -1.33 6.44
N LEU A 587 -53.89 -2.53 6.08
CA LEU A 587 -53.14 -3.48 5.24
C LEU A 587 -52.69 -2.87 3.89
N GLN A 588 -53.51 -2.01 3.30
CA GLN A 588 -53.17 -1.31 2.05
C GLN A 588 -52.15 -0.18 2.28
N HIS A 589 -52.28 0.58 3.37
CA HIS A 589 -51.32 1.63 3.77
C HIS A 589 -49.96 1.06 4.18
N GLU A 590 -49.93 -0.08 4.85
CA GLU A 590 -48.70 -0.81 5.22
C GLU A 590 -47.97 -1.30 3.97
N LYS A 591 -48.70 -1.91 3.01
CA LYS A 591 -48.15 -2.29 1.70
C LYS A 591 -47.60 -1.08 0.92
N GLN A 592 -48.30 0.05 0.94
CA GLN A 592 -47.82 1.30 0.32
C GLN A 592 -46.57 1.86 1.00
N LYS A 593 -46.47 1.78 2.33
CA LYS A 593 -45.23 2.13 3.08
C LYS A 593 -44.07 1.20 2.75
N ILE A 594 -44.32 -0.09 2.57
CA ILE A 594 -43.30 -1.08 2.18
C ILE A 594 -42.82 -0.77 0.75
N ALA A 595 -43.73 -0.57 -0.21
CA ALA A 595 -43.40 -0.19 -1.59
C ALA A 595 -42.58 1.12 -1.65
N ALA A 596 -43.05 2.19 -1.01
CA ALA A 596 -42.34 3.49 -0.98
C ALA A 596 -41.05 3.49 -0.13
N LYS A 597 -40.76 2.39 0.57
CA LYS A 597 -39.47 2.11 1.23
C LYS A 597 -38.57 1.28 0.31
N GLN A 598 -39.13 0.35 -0.46
CA GLN A 598 -38.45 -0.47 -1.47
C GLN A 598 -37.92 0.41 -2.61
N GLU A 599 -38.76 1.27 -3.20
CA GLU A 599 -38.35 2.25 -4.24
C GLU A 599 -37.16 3.13 -3.80
N LYS A 600 -37.05 3.42 -2.49
CA LYS A 600 -35.95 4.21 -1.89
C LYS A 600 -34.70 3.40 -1.54
N VAL A 601 -34.76 2.08 -1.61
CA VAL A 601 -33.61 1.17 -1.57
C VAL A 601 -33.14 0.91 -2.99
N ASP A 602 -34.04 0.59 -3.91
CA ASP A 602 -33.70 0.28 -5.30
C ASP A 602 -33.01 1.47 -6.00
N SER A 603 -33.58 2.68 -5.87
CA SER A 603 -32.94 3.93 -6.36
C SER A 603 -31.65 4.34 -5.63
N ARG A 604 -31.28 3.66 -4.54
CA ARG A 604 -30.00 3.84 -3.83
C ARG A 604 -28.97 2.79 -4.25
N ASP A 605 -29.40 1.57 -4.55
CA ASP A 605 -28.54 0.50 -5.04
C ASP A 605 -28.08 0.79 -6.47
N GLU A 606 -29.00 1.25 -7.35
CA GLU A 606 -28.65 1.73 -8.71
C GLU A 606 -27.64 2.87 -8.68
N GLU A 607 -27.79 3.84 -7.76
CA GLU A 607 -26.83 4.93 -7.57
C GLU A 607 -25.47 4.42 -7.05
N ALA A 608 -25.44 3.35 -6.24
CA ALA A 608 -24.20 2.73 -5.77
C ALA A 608 -23.45 2.02 -6.91
N LEU A 609 -24.16 1.27 -7.77
CA LEU A 609 -23.61 0.72 -9.01
C LEU A 609 -23.08 1.84 -9.91
N ARG A 610 -23.90 2.87 -10.21
CA ARG A 610 -23.53 3.99 -11.08
C ARG A 610 -22.27 4.71 -10.60
N VAL A 611 -22.15 4.94 -9.28
CA VAL A 611 -20.95 5.52 -8.66
C VAL A 611 -19.73 4.59 -8.73
N SER A 612 -19.91 3.26 -8.69
CA SER A 612 -18.81 2.31 -8.86
C SER A 612 -18.30 2.25 -10.30
N MET A 613 -19.19 2.35 -11.30
CA MET A 613 -18.81 2.37 -12.72
C MET A 613 -18.12 3.69 -13.11
N GLU A 614 -18.54 4.82 -12.54
CA GLU A 614 -17.79 6.08 -12.67
C GLU A 614 -16.40 5.98 -12.03
N GLN A 615 -16.30 5.36 -10.84
CA GLN A 615 -15.00 5.15 -10.18
C GLN A 615 -14.10 4.19 -10.96
N LEU A 616 -14.68 3.20 -11.68
CA LEU A 616 -13.96 2.31 -12.59
C LEU A 616 -13.36 3.11 -13.77
N ARG A 617 -14.15 4.00 -14.39
CA ARG A 617 -13.69 4.91 -15.44
C ARG A 617 -12.56 5.83 -14.96
N GLU A 618 -12.77 6.56 -13.85
CA GLU A 618 -11.74 7.42 -13.24
C GLU A 618 -10.41 6.68 -12.99
N ASN A 619 -10.47 5.43 -12.52
CA ASN A 619 -9.28 4.66 -12.15
C ASN A 619 -8.59 3.98 -13.35
N LEU A 620 -9.29 3.80 -14.48
CA LEU A 620 -8.69 3.39 -15.75
C LEU A 620 -7.96 4.58 -16.40
N GLU A 621 -8.60 5.75 -16.42
CA GLU A 621 -8.01 7.00 -16.92
C GLU A 621 -6.78 7.45 -16.09
N SER A 622 -6.78 7.24 -14.77
CA SER A 622 -5.64 7.59 -13.91
C SER A 622 -4.51 6.54 -13.90
N GLY A 623 -4.80 5.31 -14.33
CA GLY A 623 -3.90 4.16 -14.18
C GLY A 623 -3.79 3.59 -12.76
N ASP A 624 -4.45 4.19 -11.75
CA ASP A 624 -4.41 3.77 -10.33
C ASP A 624 -4.71 2.26 -10.18
N LEU A 625 -5.68 1.74 -10.95
CA LEU A 625 -6.09 0.33 -10.94
C LEU A 625 -4.93 -0.65 -11.23
N LEU A 626 -3.98 -0.25 -12.08
CA LEU A 626 -2.90 -1.12 -12.54
C LEU A 626 -1.88 -1.37 -11.44
N MET A 627 -1.57 -0.35 -10.64
CA MET A 627 -0.64 -0.44 -9.51
C MET A 627 -1.19 -1.39 -8.44
N TYR A 628 -2.43 -1.19 -8.00
CA TYR A 628 -3.06 -2.06 -7.01
C TYR A 628 -3.22 -3.51 -7.49
N PHE A 629 -3.36 -3.75 -8.80
CA PHE A 629 -3.38 -5.12 -9.36
C PHE A 629 -1.99 -5.80 -9.34
N GLN A 630 -0.91 -5.03 -9.45
CA GLN A 630 0.46 -5.53 -9.31
C GLN A 630 0.81 -5.84 -7.85
N GLU A 631 0.34 -5.01 -6.90
CA GLU A 631 0.42 -5.28 -5.45
C GLU A 631 -0.43 -6.48 -5.01
N LEU A 632 -1.58 -6.70 -5.66
CA LEU A 632 -2.48 -7.79 -5.32
C LEU A 632 -1.81 -9.15 -5.54
N TYR A 633 -1.73 -9.93 -4.45
CA TYR A 633 -1.02 -11.21 -4.42
C TYR A 633 -1.40 -12.14 -5.57
N ARG A 634 -0.40 -12.77 -6.19
CA ARG A 634 -0.60 -13.77 -7.26
C ARG A 634 -1.04 -15.12 -6.72
N LYS A 635 -0.79 -15.41 -5.44
CA LYS A 635 -1.28 -16.57 -4.68
C LYS A 635 -1.56 -16.14 -3.25
N LYS A 636 -2.67 -16.60 -2.67
CA LYS A 636 -3.07 -16.26 -1.30
C LYS A 636 -2.04 -16.81 -0.31
N PRO A 637 -1.44 -15.98 0.57
CA PRO A 637 -0.51 -16.46 1.58
C PRO A 637 -1.15 -17.53 2.48
N GLY A 638 -0.40 -18.60 2.78
CA GLY A 638 -0.84 -19.70 3.64
C GLY A 638 -1.52 -20.88 2.94
N MET A 639 -1.93 -20.77 1.67
CA MET A 639 -2.51 -21.91 0.94
C MET A 639 -1.44 -22.93 0.53
N SER A 640 -1.60 -24.20 0.91
CA SER A 640 -0.72 -25.29 0.48
C SER A 640 -1.03 -25.72 -0.97
N MET A 641 -0.05 -26.36 -1.61
CA MET A 641 -0.15 -26.91 -2.99
C MET A 641 0.61 -28.25 -3.06
N ASP A 642 0.60 -29.02 -1.97
CA ASP A 642 1.55 -30.11 -1.73
C ASP A 642 1.09 -31.42 -2.36
N GLU A 643 -0.23 -31.63 -2.50
CA GLU A 643 -0.78 -32.73 -3.29
C GLU A 643 -0.34 -32.62 -4.76
N ALA A 644 -0.24 -31.38 -5.27
CA ALA A 644 0.25 -31.09 -6.61
C ALA A 644 1.77 -31.28 -6.77
N ARG A 645 2.52 -31.34 -5.66
CA ARG A 645 3.99 -31.51 -5.65
C ARG A 645 4.43 -32.96 -5.47
N LYS A 646 3.53 -33.87 -5.07
CA LYS A 646 3.82 -35.30 -4.93
C LYS A 646 4.42 -35.89 -6.22
N PRO A 647 5.46 -36.74 -6.15
CA PRO A 647 6.17 -37.26 -7.33
C PRO A 647 5.26 -37.88 -8.41
N GLU A 648 4.21 -38.57 -8.00
CA GLU A 648 3.18 -39.19 -8.85
C GLU A 648 2.26 -38.18 -9.56
N ASN A 649 2.12 -36.97 -9.00
CA ASN A 649 1.26 -35.91 -9.54
C ASN A 649 2.03 -34.86 -10.36
N LEU A 650 3.35 -34.74 -10.18
CA LEU A 650 4.20 -33.85 -10.99
C LEU A 650 4.01 -34.03 -12.51
N PRO A 651 3.93 -35.26 -13.08
CA PRO A 651 3.72 -35.46 -14.52
C PRO A 651 2.32 -35.08 -15.02
N LYS A 652 1.36 -34.86 -14.10
CA LYS A 652 0.00 -34.40 -14.43
C LYS A 652 -0.09 -32.87 -14.53
N ASN A 653 0.94 -32.13 -14.16
CA ASN A 653 0.94 -30.66 -14.20
C ASN A 653 1.56 -30.13 -15.50
N ARG A 654 0.81 -29.29 -16.23
CA ARG A 654 1.28 -28.65 -17.46
C ARG A 654 2.35 -27.58 -17.22
N TYR A 655 2.29 -26.92 -16.06
CA TYR A 655 3.22 -25.86 -15.64
C TYR A 655 3.66 -26.12 -14.20
N ARG A 656 4.95 -25.89 -13.89
CA ARG A 656 5.54 -26.20 -12.57
C ARG A 656 5.17 -25.19 -11.48
N ASP A 657 4.76 -23.99 -11.90
CA ASP A 657 4.40 -22.83 -11.09
C ASP A 657 2.88 -22.65 -10.94
N ILE A 658 2.07 -23.15 -11.89
CA ILE A 658 0.60 -23.08 -11.84
C ILE A 658 0.03 -24.40 -11.28
N LEU A 659 -0.04 -24.47 -9.95
CA LEU A 659 -0.52 -25.62 -9.18
C LEU A 659 -1.84 -25.25 -8.45
N PRO A 660 -2.75 -26.22 -8.23
CA PRO A 660 -3.96 -26.00 -7.44
C PRO A 660 -3.64 -25.86 -5.95
N TYR A 661 -4.43 -25.06 -5.22
CA TYR A 661 -4.44 -25.12 -3.75
C TYR A 661 -5.08 -26.42 -3.27
N ASP A 662 -4.59 -27.03 -2.19
CA ASP A 662 -5.10 -28.33 -1.73
C ASP A 662 -6.53 -28.29 -1.13
N ASP A 663 -6.89 -27.17 -0.49
CA ASP A 663 -8.19 -26.97 0.16
C ASP A 663 -9.35 -26.96 -0.86
N THR A 664 -9.14 -26.26 -1.98
CA THR A 664 -10.17 -26.03 -3.01
C THR A 664 -9.99 -26.91 -4.24
N ARG A 665 -9.00 -27.83 -4.28
CA ARG A 665 -8.76 -28.67 -5.47
C ARG A 665 -9.94 -29.61 -5.73
N VAL A 666 -10.25 -29.81 -7.00
CA VAL A 666 -11.21 -30.84 -7.39
C VAL A 666 -10.56 -32.21 -7.15
N LYS A 667 -11.19 -33.03 -6.29
CA LYS A 667 -10.72 -34.38 -5.97
C LYS A 667 -11.50 -35.40 -6.80
N LEU A 668 -10.79 -36.26 -7.54
CA LEU A 668 -11.38 -37.40 -8.25
C LEU A 668 -11.74 -38.50 -7.26
N ILE A 669 -12.89 -39.15 -7.46
CA ILE A 669 -13.48 -40.11 -6.52
C ILE A 669 -13.16 -41.55 -6.94
N LYS A 670 -13.04 -41.82 -8.24
CA LYS A 670 -12.80 -43.16 -8.81
C LYS A 670 -11.34 -43.33 -9.28
N GLY A 671 -10.84 -44.57 -9.27
CA GLY A 671 -9.52 -44.91 -9.80
C GLY A 671 -8.36 -44.71 -8.81
N ASN A 672 -7.13 -44.71 -9.34
CA ASN A 672 -5.90 -44.90 -8.54
C ASN A 672 -5.24 -43.60 -8.06
N SER A 673 -5.85 -42.44 -8.29
CA SER A 673 -5.31 -41.12 -7.95
C SER A 673 -6.47 -40.13 -7.88
N ASP A 674 -6.59 -39.39 -6.78
CA ASP A 674 -7.61 -38.36 -6.61
C ASP A 674 -7.24 -37.01 -7.25
N TYR A 675 -6.03 -36.90 -7.83
CA TYR A 675 -5.47 -35.63 -8.29
C TYR A 675 -5.79 -35.27 -9.76
N ILE A 676 -6.28 -34.04 -9.93
CA ILE A 676 -6.28 -33.27 -11.18
C ILE A 676 -5.92 -31.81 -10.89
N ASN A 677 -5.22 -31.13 -11.80
CA ASN A 677 -4.89 -29.70 -11.67
C ASN A 677 -6.11 -28.82 -12.01
N ALA A 678 -7.04 -28.75 -11.04
CA ALA A 678 -8.21 -27.89 -11.08
C ALA A 678 -8.64 -27.48 -9.67
N ASN A 679 -9.26 -26.31 -9.53
CA ASN A 679 -9.89 -25.86 -8.28
C ASN A 679 -11.35 -25.47 -8.51
N TYR A 680 -12.17 -25.62 -7.47
CA TYR A 680 -13.44 -24.91 -7.40
C TYR A 680 -13.19 -23.41 -7.25
N VAL A 681 -14.06 -22.61 -7.89
CA VAL A 681 -14.15 -21.17 -7.70
C VAL A 681 -15.63 -20.85 -7.62
N ASN A 682 -16.05 -20.26 -6.51
CA ASN A 682 -17.44 -19.91 -6.22
C ASN A 682 -17.52 -18.39 -6.07
N MET A 683 -18.46 -17.76 -6.78
CA MET A 683 -18.65 -16.31 -6.76
C MET A 683 -20.09 -16.00 -6.38
N ASP A 684 -20.32 -15.60 -5.13
CA ASP A 684 -21.64 -15.22 -4.60
C ASP A 684 -22.03 -13.82 -5.09
N ILE A 685 -23.28 -13.68 -5.57
CA ILE A 685 -23.95 -12.41 -5.89
C ILE A 685 -25.22 -12.31 -5.03
N PRO A 686 -25.13 -11.77 -3.80
CA PRO A 686 -26.23 -11.79 -2.83
C PRO A 686 -27.51 -11.09 -3.28
N SER A 687 -27.41 -10.00 -4.05
CA SER A 687 -28.56 -9.25 -4.61
C SER A 687 -29.48 -10.10 -5.51
N ARG A 688 -28.92 -11.15 -6.12
CA ARG A 688 -29.64 -12.10 -6.98
C ARG A 688 -29.90 -13.46 -6.32
N GLY A 689 -29.34 -13.71 -5.14
CA GLY A 689 -29.44 -15.01 -4.46
C GLY A 689 -28.73 -16.16 -5.17
N ILE A 690 -27.74 -15.88 -6.02
CA ILE A 690 -27.03 -16.88 -6.83
C ILE A 690 -25.55 -17.01 -6.45
N VAL A 691 -24.99 -18.20 -6.70
CA VAL A 691 -23.55 -18.49 -6.57
C VAL A 691 -23.05 -19.08 -7.88
N LEU A 692 -22.26 -18.31 -8.62
CA LEU A 692 -21.65 -18.79 -9.87
C LEU A 692 -20.53 -19.76 -9.50
N THR A 693 -20.81 -21.04 -9.73
CA THR A 693 -19.91 -22.15 -9.40
C THR A 693 -19.15 -22.57 -10.65
N TYR A 694 -17.81 -22.56 -10.56
CA TYR A 694 -16.90 -22.94 -11.63
C TYR A 694 -15.91 -24.01 -11.17
N ILE A 695 -15.36 -24.76 -12.13
CA ILE A 695 -14.13 -25.54 -11.98
C ILE A 695 -13.07 -24.91 -12.88
N ALA A 696 -12.07 -24.24 -12.28
CA ALA A 696 -10.92 -23.65 -12.96
C ALA A 696 -9.84 -24.73 -13.18
N ALA A 697 -9.75 -25.28 -14.40
CA ALA A 697 -8.87 -26.39 -14.75
C ALA A 697 -7.76 -26.02 -15.74
N GLN A 698 -6.60 -26.67 -15.68
CA GLN A 698 -5.62 -26.59 -16.77
C GLN A 698 -6.16 -27.25 -18.05
N GLY A 699 -5.66 -26.86 -19.22
CA GLY A 699 -5.95 -27.55 -20.49
C GLY A 699 -5.34 -28.95 -20.48
N PRO A 700 -6.13 -30.02 -20.74
CA PRO A 700 -5.65 -31.41 -20.65
C PRO A 700 -4.32 -31.69 -21.32
N LEU A 701 -3.53 -32.56 -20.70
CA LEU A 701 -2.40 -33.25 -21.31
C LEU A 701 -2.91 -34.56 -21.91
N GLU A 702 -2.22 -35.10 -22.91
CA GLU A 702 -2.46 -36.44 -23.49
C GLU A 702 -2.74 -37.50 -22.40
N LYS A 703 -1.88 -37.54 -21.37
CA LYS A 703 -1.96 -38.49 -20.26
C LYS A 703 -3.01 -38.15 -19.18
N THR A 704 -3.72 -37.03 -19.30
CA THR A 704 -4.75 -36.58 -18.34
C THR A 704 -6.13 -36.35 -18.96
N CYS A 705 -6.35 -36.62 -20.25
CA CYS A 705 -7.69 -36.50 -20.86
C CYS A 705 -8.71 -37.43 -20.18
N LYS A 706 -8.29 -38.62 -19.75
CA LYS A 706 -9.10 -39.53 -18.92
C LYS A 706 -9.53 -38.88 -17.60
N ASP A 707 -8.57 -38.34 -16.86
CA ASP A 707 -8.80 -37.69 -15.56
C ASP A 707 -9.75 -36.49 -15.70
N PHE A 708 -9.64 -35.74 -16.81
CA PHE A 708 -10.49 -34.60 -17.12
C PHE A 708 -11.93 -34.99 -17.46
N TRP A 709 -12.13 -36.03 -18.30
CA TRP A 709 -13.48 -36.56 -18.54
C TRP A 709 -14.10 -37.19 -17.29
N GLN A 710 -13.29 -37.86 -16.46
CA GLN A 710 -13.74 -38.38 -15.18
C GLN A 710 -14.17 -37.24 -14.24
N MET A 711 -13.46 -36.11 -14.21
CA MET A 711 -13.86 -34.91 -13.47
C MET A 711 -15.22 -34.38 -13.94
N ILE A 712 -15.40 -34.17 -15.25
CA ILE A 712 -16.68 -33.74 -15.85
C ILE A 712 -17.80 -34.72 -15.47
N TRP A 713 -17.54 -36.03 -15.55
CA TRP A 713 -18.52 -37.05 -15.19
C TRP A 713 -18.90 -37.00 -13.71
N GLU A 714 -17.92 -37.01 -12.80
CA GLU A 714 -18.16 -37.05 -11.36
C GLU A 714 -18.76 -35.78 -10.77
N LYS A 715 -18.52 -34.60 -11.37
CA LYS A 715 -19.02 -33.32 -10.84
C LYS A 715 -20.30 -32.83 -11.53
N GLU A 716 -20.93 -33.71 -12.30
CA GLU A 716 -22.20 -33.49 -13.01
C GLU A 716 -22.22 -32.27 -13.96
N SER A 717 -21.02 -31.80 -14.34
CA SER A 717 -20.83 -30.69 -15.29
C SER A 717 -21.42 -31.02 -16.66
N THR A 718 -22.28 -30.13 -17.15
CA THR A 718 -22.92 -30.19 -18.48
C THR A 718 -22.33 -29.19 -19.48
N LEU A 719 -21.51 -28.24 -19.01
CA LEU A 719 -20.91 -27.17 -19.82
C LEU A 719 -19.40 -27.07 -19.57
N VAL A 720 -18.62 -26.99 -20.66
CA VAL A 720 -17.16 -26.85 -20.66
C VAL A 720 -16.75 -25.67 -21.55
N ILE A 721 -16.02 -24.72 -20.98
CA ILE A 721 -15.57 -23.50 -21.67
C ILE A 721 -14.06 -23.59 -21.91
N MET A 722 -13.66 -23.56 -23.19
CA MET A 722 -12.28 -23.66 -23.64
C MET A 722 -11.82 -22.34 -24.26
N LEU A 723 -10.82 -21.71 -23.65
CA LEU A 723 -10.32 -20.38 -24.02
C LEU A 723 -8.91 -20.45 -24.62
N THR A 724 -8.68 -21.37 -25.54
CA THR A 724 -7.39 -21.63 -26.18
C THR A 724 -7.58 -22.55 -27.38
N THR A 725 -6.70 -22.50 -28.37
CA THR A 725 -6.61 -23.55 -29.39
C THR A 725 -5.81 -24.74 -28.85
N THR A 726 -5.74 -25.84 -29.58
CA THR A 726 -4.86 -26.98 -29.22
C THR A 726 -3.38 -26.59 -29.32
N VAL A 727 -3.02 -25.79 -30.33
CA VAL A 727 -1.65 -25.33 -30.61
C VAL A 727 -1.63 -23.82 -30.88
N GLU A 728 -0.81 -23.07 -30.13
CA GLU A 728 -0.57 -21.63 -30.34
C GLU A 728 0.95 -21.42 -30.53
N ARG A 729 1.37 -20.71 -31.61
CA ARG A 729 2.78 -20.55 -32.06
C ARG A 729 3.60 -21.85 -32.01
N GLY A 730 3.03 -22.95 -32.51
CA GLY A 730 3.69 -24.27 -32.56
C GLY A 730 3.86 -24.98 -31.21
N ARG A 731 3.32 -24.43 -30.11
CA ARG A 731 3.33 -25.05 -28.77
C ARG A 731 1.96 -25.60 -28.42
N VAL A 732 1.89 -26.86 -28.00
CA VAL A 732 0.64 -27.50 -27.56
C VAL A 732 0.15 -26.83 -26.28
N LYS A 733 -0.90 -26.00 -26.36
CA LYS A 733 -1.56 -25.32 -25.23
C LYS A 733 -2.63 -26.22 -24.59
N CYS A 734 -3.29 -27.05 -25.39
CA CYS A 734 -4.26 -28.05 -24.92
C CYS A 734 -4.14 -29.31 -25.79
N HIS A 735 -4.11 -30.51 -25.18
CA HIS A 735 -4.32 -31.73 -25.95
C HIS A 735 -5.81 -31.86 -26.30
N GLN A 736 -6.12 -32.43 -27.45
CA GLN A 736 -7.50 -32.66 -27.88
C GLN A 736 -8.13 -33.77 -27.05
N TYR A 737 -9.33 -33.53 -26.52
CA TYR A 737 -10.05 -34.48 -25.68
C TYR A 737 -11.44 -34.83 -26.22
N TRP A 738 -11.83 -34.27 -27.36
CA TRP A 738 -13.10 -34.52 -28.06
C TRP A 738 -12.84 -35.24 -29.39
N PRO A 739 -13.70 -36.20 -29.79
CA PRO A 739 -13.68 -36.78 -31.13
C PRO A 739 -14.14 -35.77 -32.20
N GLU A 740 -13.82 -36.06 -33.45
CA GLU A 740 -14.29 -35.32 -34.63
C GLU A 740 -14.91 -36.29 -35.65
N GLY A 741 -15.92 -35.82 -36.40
CA GLY A 741 -16.70 -36.70 -37.27
C GLY A 741 -17.56 -37.69 -36.48
N GLU A 742 -17.63 -38.93 -36.96
CA GLU A 742 -18.43 -40.02 -36.36
C GLU A 742 -17.63 -40.86 -35.33
N ASP A 743 -16.42 -40.42 -34.97
CA ASP A 743 -15.55 -41.11 -34.02
C ASP A 743 -16.18 -41.25 -32.62
N THR A 744 -16.05 -42.45 -32.04
CA THR A 744 -16.29 -42.70 -30.61
C THR A 744 -14.95 -42.82 -29.89
N TRP A 745 -14.67 -41.94 -28.92
CA TRP A 745 -13.44 -41.96 -28.14
C TRP A 745 -13.69 -42.45 -26.72
N THR A 746 -12.91 -43.42 -26.25
CA THR A 746 -13.09 -44.06 -24.94
C THR A 746 -12.07 -43.57 -23.90
N PHE A 747 -12.56 -42.98 -22.81
CA PHE A 747 -11.76 -42.48 -21.69
C PHE A 747 -12.10 -43.26 -20.40
N GLY A 748 -11.45 -44.41 -20.22
CA GLY A 748 -11.66 -45.29 -19.06
C GLY A 748 -12.90 -46.17 -19.24
N ASN A 749 -14.00 -45.85 -18.55
CA ASN A 749 -15.31 -46.47 -18.81
C ASN A 749 -16.29 -45.50 -19.49
N LEU A 750 -15.83 -44.30 -19.85
CA LEU A 750 -16.63 -43.27 -20.51
C LEU A 750 -16.43 -43.37 -22.02
N GLU A 751 -17.50 -43.49 -22.80
CA GLU A 751 -17.49 -43.29 -24.24
C GLU A 751 -18.02 -41.90 -24.57
N ILE A 752 -17.29 -41.18 -25.41
CA ILE A 752 -17.58 -39.81 -25.83
C ILE A 752 -17.82 -39.84 -27.34
N ILE A 753 -18.95 -39.28 -27.79
CA ILE A 753 -19.32 -39.12 -29.20
C ILE A 753 -19.69 -37.65 -29.42
N CYS A 754 -19.11 -36.98 -30.42
CA CYS A 754 -19.51 -35.62 -30.76
C CYS A 754 -20.71 -35.66 -31.72
N THR A 755 -21.91 -35.49 -31.19
CA THR A 755 -23.16 -35.63 -31.97
C THR A 755 -23.43 -34.46 -32.91
N LYS A 756 -22.82 -33.29 -32.66
CA LYS A 756 -23.13 -32.05 -33.36
C LYS A 756 -22.04 -31.01 -33.15
N ILE A 757 -21.58 -30.41 -34.25
CA ILE A 757 -20.64 -29.29 -34.26
C ILE A 757 -21.34 -28.10 -34.91
N ARG A 758 -21.11 -26.89 -34.39
CA ARG A 758 -21.45 -25.63 -35.07
C ARG A 758 -20.24 -24.71 -35.01
N ASP A 759 -19.77 -24.28 -36.17
CA ASP A 759 -18.63 -23.39 -36.29
C ASP A 759 -19.14 -21.95 -36.46
N PHE A 760 -18.69 -21.06 -35.58
CA PHE A 760 -18.94 -19.61 -35.60
C PHE A 760 -17.60 -18.85 -35.68
N SER A 761 -16.61 -19.43 -36.36
CA SER A 761 -15.32 -18.79 -36.65
C SER A 761 -15.53 -17.43 -37.37
N PRO A 762 -14.74 -16.39 -37.02
CA PRO A 762 -13.56 -16.43 -36.16
C PRO A 762 -13.83 -16.46 -34.65
N SER A 763 -15.06 -16.24 -34.18
CA SER A 763 -15.36 -16.05 -32.76
C SER A 763 -15.22 -17.34 -31.93
N TYR A 764 -16.04 -18.37 -32.19
CA TYR A 764 -16.02 -19.61 -31.40
C TYR A 764 -16.55 -20.86 -32.14
N VAL A 765 -16.32 -22.04 -31.56
CA VAL A 765 -16.92 -23.31 -31.99
C VAL A 765 -17.74 -23.91 -30.86
N TYR A 766 -18.95 -24.37 -31.19
CA TYR A 766 -19.84 -25.13 -30.32
C TYR A 766 -19.74 -26.62 -30.65
N ARG A 767 -19.68 -27.46 -29.61
CA ARG A 767 -19.81 -28.93 -29.74
C ARG A 767 -20.81 -29.46 -28.74
N GLU A 768 -21.68 -30.36 -29.20
CA GLU A 768 -22.51 -31.20 -28.37
C GLU A 768 -21.85 -32.59 -28.32
N MET A 769 -21.58 -33.09 -27.11
CA MET A 769 -20.97 -34.40 -26.89
C MET A 769 -21.88 -35.26 -26.04
N TYR A 770 -22.21 -36.44 -26.53
CA TYR A 770 -22.89 -37.48 -25.76
C TYR A 770 -21.83 -38.29 -25.01
N VAL A 771 -21.95 -38.35 -23.68
CA VAL A 771 -21.02 -39.07 -22.81
C VAL A 771 -21.76 -40.18 -22.11
N THR A 772 -21.31 -41.42 -22.26
CA THR A 772 -21.93 -42.64 -21.72
C THR A 772 -20.97 -43.33 -20.74
N ASP A 773 -21.40 -43.65 -19.53
CA ASP A 773 -20.64 -44.50 -18.59
C ASP A 773 -21.06 -45.96 -18.74
N ASN A 774 -20.23 -46.75 -19.41
CA ASN A 774 -20.48 -48.16 -19.72
C ASN A 774 -20.68 -49.05 -18.48
N LYS A 775 -20.36 -48.57 -17.27
CA LYS A 775 -20.63 -49.29 -16.02
C LYS A 775 -21.99 -48.99 -15.39
N SER A 776 -22.56 -47.81 -15.64
CA SER A 776 -23.89 -47.45 -15.12
C SER A 776 -24.97 -47.40 -16.20
N LEU A 777 -24.58 -47.49 -17.48
CA LEU A 777 -25.43 -47.32 -18.66
C LEU A 777 -26.23 -46.00 -18.64
N ARG A 778 -25.72 -45.02 -17.91
CA ARG A 778 -26.22 -43.64 -17.92
C ARG A 778 -25.43 -42.84 -18.93
N SER A 779 -26.12 -41.93 -19.59
CA SER A 779 -25.52 -40.98 -20.52
C SER A 779 -25.97 -39.55 -20.22
N ARG A 780 -25.18 -38.56 -20.63
CA ARG A 780 -25.55 -37.14 -20.60
C ARG A 780 -25.07 -36.43 -21.84
N VAL A 781 -25.66 -35.27 -22.12
CA VAL A 781 -25.07 -34.28 -23.03
C VAL A 781 -24.09 -33.40 -22.24
N VAL A 782 -22.92 -33.15 -22.82
CA VAL A 782 -21.95 -32.13 -22.39
C VAL A 782 -21.73 -31.19 -23.57
N VAL A 783 -21.97 -29.89 -23.36
CA VAL A 783 -21.67 -28.83 -24.33
C VAL A 783 -20.24 -28.34 -24.12
N GLN A 784 -19.47 -28.22 -25.19
CA GLN A 784 -18.22 -27.47 -25.21
C GLN A 784 -18.40 -26.17 -26.00
N LEU A 785 -17.96 -25.05 -25.44
CA LEU A 785 -17.81 -23.77 -26.13
C LEU A 785 -16.31 -23.44 -26.20
N GLN A 786 -15.74 -23.47 -27.40
CA GLN A 786 -14.33 -23.18 -27.66
C GLN A 786 -14.18 -21.80 -28.30
N TYR A 787 -13.75 -20.79 -27.53
CA TYR A 787 -13.47 -19.46 -28.05
C TYR A 787 -12.15 -19.45 -28.84
N LEU A 788 -12.18 -18.93 -30.06
CA LEU A 788 -11.06 -18.95 -31.01
C LEU A 788 -10.44 -17.56 -31.22
N ALA A 789 -11.21 -16.48 -31.13
CA ALA A 789 -10.75 -15.11 -31.40
C ALA A 789 -9.73 -14.54 -30.40
N TRP A 790 -9.32 -15.29 -29.36
CA TRP A 790 -8.35 -14.77 -28.38
C TRP A 790 -6.90 -14.81 -28.91
N PRO A 791 -6.21 -13.65 -29.06
CA PRO A 791 -4.83 -13.62 -29.56
C PRO A 791 -3.82 -14.36 -28.65
N ASP A 792 -2.75 -14.88 -29.26
CA ASP A 792 -1.75 -15.63 -28.51
C ASP A 792 -0.83 -14.71 -27.69
N HIS A 793 -0.81 -14.94 -26.38
CA HIS A 793 -0.13 -14.16 -25.33
C HIS A 793 -0.66 -12.73 -25.06
N ASP A 794 -1.70 -12.28 -25.76
CA ASP A 794 -2.25 -10.93 -25.62
C ASP A 794 -3.74 -10.91 -25.20
N VAL A 795 -4.40 -9.75 -25.32
CA VAL A 795 -5.87 -9.54 -25.22
C VAL A 795 -6.46 -9.09 -26.56
N PRO A 796 -7.76 -9.31 -26.84
CA PRO A 796 -8.42 -8.72 -28.01
C PRO A 796 -8.35 -7.19 -28.00
N GLU A 797 -8.18 -6.57 -29.17
CA GLU A 797 -8.14 -5.10 -29.32
C GLU A 797 -9.51 -4.43 -29.06
N ASP A 798 -10.59 -5.16 -29.29
CA ASP A 798 -11.96 -4.77 -28.93
C ASP A 798 -12.67 -5.95 -28.25
N ALA A 799 -13.62 -5.64 -27.36
CA ALA A 799 -14.31 -6.63 -26.55
C ALA A 799 -15.52 -7.31 -27.23
N THR A 800 -16.04 -6.82 -28.37
CA THR A 800 -17.38 -7.21 -28.86
C THR A 800 -17.56 -8.72 -29.05
N ASP A 801 -16.67 -9.39 -29.80
CA ASP A 801 -16.68 -10.85 -30.00
C ASP A 801 -16.64 -11.63 -28.67
N PHE A 802 -15.96 -11.07 -27.65
CA PHE A 802 -15.87 -11.67 -26.32
C PHE A 802 -17.16 -11.44 -25.50
N LEU A 803 -17.79 -10.27 -25.61
CA LEU A 803 -19.08 -9.98 -24.98
C LEU A 803 -20.18 -10.90 -25.55
N GLU A 804 -20.25 -11.06 -26.87
CA GLU A 804 -21.17 -12.01 -27.55
C GLU A 804 -20.91 -13.46 -27.13
N PHE A 805 -19.63 -13.84 -26.96
CA PHE A 805 -19.27 -15.15 -26.42
C PHE A 805 -19.77 -15.32 -24.97
N ILE A 806 -19.64 -14.30 -24.10
CA ILE A 806 -20.18 -14.35 -22.74
C ILE A 806 -21.71 -14.50 -22.74
N HIS A 807 -22.45 -13.84 -23.63
CA HIS A 807 -23.90 -14.08 -23.77
C HIS A 807 -24.20 -15.54 -24.15
N SER A 808 -23.42 -16.11 -25.07
CA SER A 808 -23.54 -17.52 -25.47
C SER A 808 -23.27 -18.46 -24.28
N VAL A 809 -22.22 -18.20 -23.50
CA VAL A 809 -21.89 -18.96 -22.27
C VAL A 809 -23.00 -18.87 -21.23
N ARG A 810 -23.56 -17.67 -21.01
CA ARG A 810 -24.66 -17.45 -20.05
C ARG A 810 -25.93 -18.17 -20.47
N HIS A 811 -26.27 -18.18 -21.76
CA HIS A 811 -27.41 -18.92 -22.29
C HIS A 811 -27.28 -20.43 -22.04
N TYR A 812 -26.12 -21.04 -22.29
CA TYR A 812 -25.90 -22.47 -22.03
C TYR A 812 -25.70 -22.81 -20.54
N ARG A 813 -25.48 -21.82 -19.67
CA ARG A 813 -25.52 -21.97 -18.20
C ARG A 813 -26.95 -21.94 -17.64
N GLU A 814 -27.89 -21.30 -18.33
CA GLU A 814 -29.25 -21.09 -17.81
C GLU A 814 -29.93 -22.43 -17.45
N GLY A 815 -30.51 -22.50 -16.25
CA GLY A 815 -31.09 -23.73 -15.70
C GLY A 815 -30.09 -24.78 -15.20
N THR A 816 -28.77 -24.58 -15.31
CA THR A 816 -27.77 -25.49 -14.75
C THR A 816 -27.45 -25.17 -13.28
N SER A 817 -27.46 -26.19 -12.43
CA SER A 817 -27.07 -26.12 -11.01
C SER A 817 -25.70 -26.74 -10.71
N THR A 818 -25.03 -27.28 -11.74
CA THR A 818 -23.75 -27.99 -11.62
C THR A 818 -22.56 -27.09 -12.01
N PRO A 819 -21.35 -27.33 -11.48
CA PRO A 819 -20.19 -26.50 -11.76
C PRO A 819 -19.82 -26.49 -13.25
N VAL A 820 -19.67 -25.30 -13.83
CA VAL A 820 -19.19 -25.12 -15.21
C VAL A 820 -17.67 -25.27 -15.23
N VAL A 821 -17.15 -26.16 -16.08
CA VAL A 821 -15.69 -26.34 -16.22
C VAL A 821 -15.17 -25.25 -17.14
N VAL A 822 -14.17 -24.48 -16.70
CA VAL A 822 -13.54 -23.41 -17.49
C VAL A 822 -12.04 -23.66 -17.53
N HIS A 823 -11.47 -23.72 -18.73
CA HIS A 823 -10.04 -23.86 -18.92
C HIS A 823 -9.48 -22.99 -20.05
N CYS A 824 -8.18 -22.73 -19.97
CA CYS A 824 -7.36 -22.28 -21.08
C CYS A 824 -6.16 -23.23 -21.17
N SER A 825 -4.95 -22.77 -21.48
CA SER A 825 -3.75 -23.59 -21.29
C SER A 825 -3.48 -23.87 -19.79
N ALA A 826 -3.40 -22.82 -18.97
CA ALA A 826 -3.02 -22.91 -17.56
C ALA A 826 -4.21 -22.92 -16.56
N GLY A 827 -5.43 -22.64 -17.05
CA GLY A 827 -6.64 -22.55 -16.21
C GLY A 827 -6.70 -21.32 -15.32
N VAL A 828 -6.01 -20.23 -15.69
CA VAL A 828 -5.82 -19.06 -14.81
C VAL A 828 -5.90 -17.69 -15.54
N GLY A 829 -5.18 -17.47 -16.64
CA GLY A 829 -5.20 -16.17 -17.35
C GLY A 829 -6.56 -15.83 -17.95
N ARG A 830 -6.78 -16.28 -19.20
CA ARG A 830 -8.06 -16.11 -19.93
C ARG A 830 -9.27 -16.64 -19.14
N SER A 831 -9.12 -17.75 -18.41
CA SER A 831 -10.16 -18.32 -17.54
C SER A 831 -10.63 -17.36 -16.44
N GLY A 832 -9.72 -16.60 -15.82
CA GLY A 832 -10.08 -15.61 -14.82
C GLY A 832 -10.81 -14.40 -15.40
N VAL A 833 -10.52 -14.03 -16.66
CA VAL A 833 -11.23 -12.95 -17.35
C VAL A 833 -12.69 -13.34 -17.61
N LEU A 834 -12.95 -14.56 -18.09
CA LEU A 834 -14.32 -15.04 -18.29
C LEU A 834 -15.12 -15.14 -16.98
N MET A 835 -14.52 -15.69 -15.92
CA MET A 835 -15.14 -15.76 -14.59
C MET A 835 -15.46 -14.36 -14.04
N PHE A 836 -14.54 -13.40 -14.23
CA PHE A 836 -14.75 -12.01 -13.83
C PHE A 836 -15.92 -11.40 -14.61
N SER A 837 -15.94 -11.46 -15.95
CA SER A 837 -16.99 -10.83 -16.76
C SER A 837 -18.37 -11.41 -16.42
N GLU A 838 -18.48 -12.74 -16.32
CA GLU A 838 -19.74 -13.38 -15.96
C GLU A 838 -20.18 -13.00 -14.53
N THR A 839 -19.25 -12.87 -13.57
CA THR A 839 -19.55 -12.36 -12.22
C THR A 839 -20.01 -10.91 -12.24
N ALA A 840 -19.27 -10.02 -12.92
CA ALA A 840 -19.55 -8.59 -12.99
C ALA A 840 -20.90 -8.33 -13.68
N PHE A 841 -21.24 -9.08 -14.72
CA PHE A 841 -22.56 -9.00 -15.38
C PHE A 841 -23.70 -9.35 -14.42
N ASN A 842 -23.52 -10.40 -13.61
CA ASN A 842 -24.51 -10.78 -12.61
C ASN A 842 -24.63 -9.75 -11.47
N MET A 843 -23.54 -9.09 -11.10
CA MET A 843 -23.57 -7.98 -10.14
C MET A 843 -24.28 -6.73 -10.72
N ILE A 844 -23.98 -6.34 -11.96
CA ILE A 844 -24.66 -5.24 -12.67
C ILE A 844 -26.19 -5.50 -12.73
N GLU A 845 -26.60 -6.71 -13.11
CA GLU A 845 -28.02 -7.12 -13.15
C GLU A 845 -28.71 -7.10 -11.79
N GLY A 846 -27.96 -7.23 -10.67
CA GLY A 846 -28.47 -7.11 -9.30
C GLY A 846 -28.42 -5.71 -8.69
N ALA A 847 -27.88 -4.72 -9.43
CA ALA A 847 -27.50 -3.39 -8.94
C ALA A 847 -26.39 -3.38 -7.86
N GLU A 848 -25.51 -4.38 -7.84
CA GLU A 848 -24.33 -4.42 -6.96
C GLU A 848 -23.16 -3.59 -7.51
N PRO A 849 -22.42 -2.84 -6.66
CA PRO A 849 -21.27 -2.05 -7.08
C PRO A 849 -20.06 -2.92 -7.49
N ILE A 850 -19.41 -2.54 -8.59
CA ILE A 850 -18.29 -3.27 -9.18
C ILE A 850 -16.95 -2.78 -8.62
N TYR A 851 -16.22 -3.68 -7.96
CA TYR A 851 -14.87 -3.42 -7.44
C TYR A 851 -13.88 -4.47 -8.00
N PRO A 852 -13.20 -4.21 -9.14
CA PRO A 852 -12.42 -5.22 -9.86
C PRO A 852 -11.38 -5.96 -9.01
N LEU A 853 -10.65 -5.22 -8.17
CA LEU A 853 -9.61 -5.78 -7.31
C LEU A 853 -10.18 -6.76 -6.29
N GLU A 854 -11.40 -6.55 -5.79
CA GLU A 854 -12.09 -7.47 -4.88
C GLU A 854 -12.58 -8.73 -5.59
N ILE A 855 -13.08 -8.61 -6.83
CA ILE A 855 -13.48 -9.75 -7.67
C ILE A 855 -12.26 -10.62 -7.96
N VAL A 856 -11.13 -10.02 -8.37
CA VAL A 856 -9.85 -10.74 -8.56
C VAL A 856 -9.35 -11.35 -7.25
N ARG A 857 -9.51 -10.68 -6.11
CA ARG A 857 -9.12 -11.22 -4.80
C ARG A 857 -9.97 -12.45 -4.43
N LYS A 858 -11.30 -12.36 -4.48
CA LYS A 858 -12.24 -13.49 -4.24
C LYS A 858 -11.93 -14.70 -5.12
N MET A 859 -11.56 -14.46 -6.38
CA MET A 859 -11.10 -15.50 -7.32
C MET A 859 -9.74 -16.09 -6.91
N ARG A 860 -8.71 -15.26 -6.67
CA ARG A 860 -7.35 -15.69 -6.31
C ARG A 860 -7.24 -16.33 -4.93
N ASP A 861 -8.20 -16.07 -4.05
CA ASP A 861 -8.39 -16.78 -2.78
C ASP A 861 -8.74 -18.27 -2.97
N GLN A 862 -9.29 -18.65 -4.14
CA GLN A 862 -9.79 -20.00 -4.44
C GLN A 862 -8.97 -20.74 -5.53
N ARG A 863 -8.46 -20.02 -6.54
CA ARG A 863 -7.52 -20.52 -7.55
C ARG A 863 -6.41 -19.49 -7.78
N GLY A 864 -5.19 -19.84 -7.39
CA GLY A 864 -4.03 -18.97 -7.52
C GLY A 864 -3.80 -18.45 -8.95
N SER A 865 -3.45 -17.18 -9.06
CA SER A 865 -3.07 -16.47 -10.29
C SER A 865 -4.16 -16.35 -11.36
N LEU A 866 -5.46 -16.47 -11.01
CA LEU A 866 -6.55 -16.03 -11.88
C LEU A 866 -6.34 -14.56 -12.29
N ILE A 867 -6.46 -14.30 -13.61
CA ILE A 867 -6.00 -13.10 -14.33
C ILE A 867 -4.49 -12.88 -14.12
N GLN A 868 -3.68 -13.20 -15.15
CA GLN A 868 -2.23 -13.34 -15.01
C GLN A 868 -1.42 -12.09 -15.41
N THR A 869 -1.89 -11.28 -16.34
CA THR A 869 -1.15 -10.13 -16.87
C THR A 869 -1.88 -8.80 -16.60
N PRO A 870 -1.16 -7.67 -16.53
CA PRO A 870 -1.75 -6.34 -16.47
C PRO A 870 -2.77 -6.10 -17.59
N GLY A 871 -2.45 -6.46 -18.84
CA GLY A 871 -3.37 -6.34 -19.99
C GLY A 871 -4.67 -7.15 -19.82
N GLN A 872 -4.61 -8.38 -19.29
CA GLN A 872 -5.82 -9.17 -19.00
C GLN A 872 -6.72 -8.54 -17.93
N PHE A 873 -6.16 -7.73 -17.03
CA PHE A 873 -6.92 -7.00 -16.02
C PHE A 873 -7.52 -5.71 -16.56
N LEU A 874 -6.77 -4.94 -17.35
CA LEU A 874 -7.28 -3.75 -18.03
C LEU A 874 -8.42 -4.12 -19.00
N PHE A 875 -8.19 -5.07 -19.90
CA PHE A 875 -9.19 -5.56 -20.85
C PHE A 875 -10.50 -5.99 -20.18
N VAL A 876 -10.45 -6.67 -19.02
CA VAL A 876 -11.71 -7.07 -18.35
C VAL A 876 -12.41 -5.91 -17.67
N CYS A 877 -11.67 -4.92 -17.16
CA CYS A 877 -12.25 -3.68 -16.63
C CYS A 877 -12.91 -2.86 -17.76
N GLU A 878 -12.22 -2.70 -18.88
CA GLU A 878 -12.68 -2.01 -20.10
C GLU A 878 -13.90 -2.72 -20.71
N ALA A 879 -13.87 -4.04 -20.87
CA ALA A 879 -15.00 -4.83 -21.35
C ALA A 879 -16.22 -4.75 -20.41
N THR A 880 -16.00 -4.68 -19.08
CA THR A 880 -17.08 -4.50 -18.10
C THR A 880 -17.68 -3.09 -18.17
N LEU A 881 -16.85 -2.06 -18.40
CA LEU A 881 -17.31 -0.68 -18.59
C LEU A 881 -18.08 -0.54 -19.91
N LYS A 882 -17.56 -1.09 -21.02
CA LYS A 882 -18.24 -1.14 -22.32
C LYS A 882 -19.60 -1.80 -22.22
N ALA A 883 -19.69 -2.97 -21.58
CA ALA A 883 -20.95 -3.71 -21.42
C ALA A 883 -22.03 -2.95 -20.63
N TYR A 884 -21.62 -2.06 -19.72
CA TYR A 884 -22.52 -1.19 -18.96
C TYR A 884 -22.91 0.07 -19.75
N ASP A 885 -21.94 0.75 -20.34
CA ASP A 885 -22.14 2.01 -21.07
C ASP A 885 -22.93 1.81 -22.39
N GLU A 886 -22.85 0.64 -23.01
CA GLU A 886 -23.62 0.26 -24.21
C GLU A 886 -24.97 -0.43 -23.86
N GLU A 887 -25.37 -0.47 -22.58
CA GLU A 887 -26.56 -1.18 -22.05
C GLU A 887 -26.66 -2.69 -22.40
N VAL A 888 -25.56 -3.30 -22.86
CA VAL A 888 -25.43 -4.75 -23.12
C VAL A 888 -25.75 -5.57 -21.86
N VAL A 889 -25.43 -5.03 -20.68
CA VAL A 889 -25.85 -5.52 -19.37
C VAL A 889 -26.25 -4.35 -18.49
N ARG A 890 -27.44 -4.45 -17.87
CA ARG A 890 -28.03 -3.39 -17.02
C ARG A 890 -28.83 -4.00 -15.85
N PRO A 891 -29.11 -3.24 -14.77
CA PRO A 891 -29.97 -3.70 -13.68
C PRO A 891 -31.29 -4.30 -14.17
N LEU A 892 -31.67 -5.43 -13.59
CA LEU A 892 -32.97 -6.05 -13.85
C LEU A 892 -34.03 -5.47 -12.91
N PRO A 893 -35.29 -5.31 -13.38
CA PRO A 893 -36.40 -5.00 -12.49
C PRO A 893 -36.51 -6.06 -11.39
N ARG A 894 -36.48 -5.64 -10.12
CA ARG A 894 -36.74 -6.55 -8.99
C ARG A 894 -38.20 -7.00 -9.02
N SER A 895 -38.40 -8.32 -8.95
CA SER A 895 -39.69 -9.03 -9.12
C SER A 895 -40.47 -9.21 -7.83
#